data_AF-A0A662NBY5-F1
#
_entry.id   AF-A0A662NBY5-F1
#
_cell.length_a   1.000
_cell.length_b   1.000
_cell.length_c   1.000
_cell.angle_alpha   90.00
_cell.angle_beta   90.00
_cell.angle_gamma   90.00
#
_symmetry.space_group_name_H-M   'P 1'
#
loop_
_entity.id
_entity.type
_entity.pdbx_description
1 polymer ?
#
loop_
_entity_poly.entity_id
_entity_poly.type
_entity_poly.pdbx_seq_one_letter_code
_entity_poly.pdbx_strand_id
1 'polypeptide(L)'
;MKEQQKVIIFLLTLLLIGSSMPFVTGASYAYDRTKNVQLFLWPSSRLVALNQSVTIAVVLWKPGEGGIAEATVTIENNDRLYNVTTNENGFATLNLTFMEEGSYEIRATYGDISTSTWIEVRAIPPYLFIEKELMLQVNRTYTVEWDLVTPYFFTPYTGSVNVTIIFNNREVGSNTINVTDGKLELTFEFNEPGAGEILLDGRRAAYFEVYEKMILTKLIAPEHAYPDQNVTVHVFAWDAGRRAPYSGDIALNIVYENFTSGDVATENFTIGIRDGYGNFTITIPDCDYVSIATESGEHTLWVERLADTPTAQPSNGTPIVFTITPEKVLAKPGQSLSFVVNTTEEGTYNMTVTWYYWNFKSWDIQEGETNTTLITFNGTKSVIKRIEVPEWAYYGEVRIGNAIAKIYTLKPNIWTEVWANLTYSPETGLQIGDTLLIWGELKNETKDWFYEWEDFYKGLVNETLYVFTPWGIETVKTEEDGKYNAKIFVPSEKLPDMIWDRLPEVLVLHRSGVYEDKTVDTPRARVFVNITTGGVRINVEPSNDWMYNWNLITPAVLEFGQAFEEHYIGNVTSIYVNSSSITVSSNISPGGYLFRVLPNHWLCLRKDGGSSCHAGSHSTERTYFVTIGLELPNEVTYTGGELEVPIKLPSKGVFYYSYYNDQEHLGVGFTDENGNGVIRIEIDPLPQGEWSWMPIKFGFVSDSGALFDIDWDLVIKSEADVLPPSITASVTPQVQEVGKNVTIYIDVRDDVELKQVNYTITNVTDLIKGESFNVSGSWFSLEFNFTIRGLEDYVLNIMAVDRAGHVSTYLVNFFGKLVETKELNLTANETHELNVGNQAQIIVAPAQNESIVMNVTVASAVENESARVKITGSGYEDLKYVRVETNETVEYSWVILNLTYSDEMLKRLGISENAVTLHYWNGTEWIDLSKHVGETIPDNSPYGNITVFGFGRDSVHNYVWANVSHLSEYALAVKLPDLTVVDITPTTAYTNENTNVIVKIKNLGGDVDASFKVVLYINGEFYDAKELSGIREGEVKEVQFSWTPLTNKTYTVKAIVDYDGTIYESNENNNEKTTTISVMNKEATGQVSQKERSITAINFLYYIGYKRLSERFNELYGKSVEIGIDNETLQEAIKYKELAEEHYKEAQEYGPIIANISNVKILAPLRKAYLNLKKAVEILENAISSS
;
A
#
# COMPACT_ATOMS: atom_id res chain seq x y z
N MET A 1 -9.78 -1.89 38.36
CA MET A 1 -10.96 -2.58 37.80
C MET A 1 -11.00 -2.62 36.26
N LYS A 2 -10.29 -1.76 35.49
CA LYS A 2 -10.26 -1.87 34.01
C LYS A 2 -9.14 -2.74 33.42
N GLU A 3 -8.12 -3.13 34.18
CA GLU A 3 -7.04 -4.02 33.67
C GLU A 3 -7.42 -5.52 33.71
N GLN A 4 -8.22 -5.96 34.69
CA GLN A 4 -8.61 -7.38 34.80
C GLN A 4 -9.60 -7.82 33.70
N GLN A 5 -10.35 -6.90 33.07
CA GLN A 5 -11.24 -7.26 31.94
C GLN A 5 -10.51 -7.40 30.60
N LYS A 6 -9.43 -6.64 30.35
CA LYS A 6 -8.61 -6.84 29.14
C LYS A 6 -7.88 -8.19 29.16
N VAL A 7 -7.39 -8.59 30.33
CA VAL A 7 -6.80 -9.93 30.53
C VAL A 7 -7.85 -11.04 30.38
N ILE A 8 -9.10 -10.85 30.84
CA ILE A 8 -10.16 -11.84 30.71
C ILE A 8 -10.69 -11.97 29.27
N ILE A 9 -10.80 -10.89 28.49
CA ILE A 9 -11.20 -11.00 27.08
C ILE A 9 -10.10 -11.67 26.26
N PHE A 10 -8.83 -11.29 26.43
CA PHE A 10 -7.71 -11.94 25.74
C PHE A 10 -7.55 -13.42 26.14
N LEU A 11 -7.84 -13.77 27.40
CA LEU A 11 -7.91 -15.18 27.83
C LEU A 11 -9.16 -15.91 27.33
N LEU A 12 -10.29 -15.24 27.10
CA LEU A 12 -11.50 -15.87 26.56
C LEU A 12 -11.39 -16.19 25.07
N THR A 13 -10.73 -15.35 24.26
CA THR A 13 -10.38 -15.73 22.89
C THR A 13 -9.41 -16.92 22.86
N LEU A 14 -8.53 -17.04 23.86
CA LEU A 14 -7.63 -18.19 24.04
C LEU A 14 -8.29 -19.44 24.68
N LEU A 15 -9.51 -19.35 25.21
CA LEU A 15 -10.21 -20.45 25.89
C LEU A 15 -11.47 -20.96 25.17
N LEU A 16 -12.00 -20.19 24.21
CA LEU A 16 -13.08 -20.64 23.31
C LEU A 16 -12.56 -21.21 21.98
N ILE A 17 -11.25 -21.14 21.75
CA ILE A 17 -10.57 -21.78 20.63
C ILE A 17 -9.85 -23.03 21.15
N GLY A 18 -10.37 -24.21 20.78
CA GLY A 18 -9.67 -25.48 20.95
C GLY A 18 -8.49 -25.60 19.98
N SER A 19 -7.33 -25.02 20.33
CA SER A 19 -6.09 -25.08 19.56
C SER A 19 -6.17 -24.66 18.08
N SER A 20 -6.35 -23.37 17.80
CA SER A 20 -5.91 -22.78 16.52
C SER A 20 -4.76 -21.82 16.79
N MET A 21 -3.57 -22.19 16.29
CA MET A 21 -2.40 -21.30 16.26
C MET A 21 -2.70 -20.04 15.44
N PRO A 22 -1.93 -18.94 15.62
CA PRO A 22 -1.76 -17.99 14.54
C PRO A 22 -1.20 -18.72 13.31
N PHE A 23 -1.94 -18.71 12.20
CA PHE A 23 -1.58 -19.41 10.96
C PHE A 23 -0.38 -18.75 10.26
N VAL A 24 0.83 -19.02 10.74
CA VAL A 24 2.07 -18.67 10.03
C VAL A 24 2.29 -19.70 8.92
N THR A 25 1.72 -19.45 7.72
CA THR A 25 1.94 -20.32 6.56
C THR A 25 3.30 -20.03 5.92
N GLY A 26 4.26 -20.94 6.10
CA GLY A 26 5.60 -20.81 5.51
C GLY A 26 6.66 -20.19 6.42
N ALA A 27 7.82 -19.88 5.85
CA ALA A 27 9.01 -19.50 6.60
C ALA A 27 8.80 -18.17 7.34
N SER A 28 9.05 -18.17 8.66
CA SER A 28 8.89 -16.97 9.47
C SER A 28 9.94 -15.93 9.10
N TYR A 29 9.52 -14.69 8.84
CA TYR A 29 10.31 -13.66 8.18
C TYR A 29 10.34 -12.35 8.99
N ALA A 30 11.50 -11.70 9.02
CA ALA A 30 11.64 -10.32 9.48
C ALA A 30 12.69 -9.58 8.63
N TYR A 31 12.50 -8.27 8.43
CA TYR A 31 13.41 -7.42 7.66
C TYR A 31 13.65 -6.07 8.34
N ASP A 32 14.92 -5.73 8.56
CA ASP A 32 15.36 -4.42 9.05
C ASP A 32 15.78 -3.56 7.84
N ARG A 33 14.95 -2.56 7.48
CA ARG A 33 15.23 -1.60 6.38
C ARG A 33 16.49 -0.77 6.60
N THR A 34 16.85 -0.46 7.86
CA THR A 34 18.00 0.41 8.17
C THR A 34 19.31 -0.35 8.03
N LYS A 35 19.32 -1.62 8.43
CA LYS A 35 20.48 -2.51 8.32
C LYS A 35 20.54 -3.25 6.98
N ASN A 36 19.42 -3.26 6.23
CA ASN A 36 19.18 -4.07 5.04
C ASN A 36 19.45 -5.56 5.31
N VAL A 37 18.82 -6.13 6.35
CA VAL A 37 19.01 -7.54 6.75
C VAL A 37 17.67 -8.25 6.87
N GLN A 38 17.56 -9.38 6.17
CA GLN A 38 16.46 -10.33 6.26
C GLN A 38 16.85 -11.50 7.19
N LEU A 39 15.92 -11.91 8.05
CA LEU A 39 16.03 -13.06 8.95
C LEU A 39 14.87 -14.03 8.66
N PHE A 40 15.22 -15.29 8.37
CA PHE A 40 14.26 -16.37 8.14
C PHE A 40 14.41 -17.46 9.21
N LEU A 41 13.31 -18.06 9.63
CA LEU A 41 13.25 -19.14 10.62
C LEU A 41 12.13 -20.14 10.28
N TRP A 42 12.45 -21.44 10.25
CA TRP A 42 11.43 -22.49 10.12
C TRP A 42 11.88 -23.84 10.71
N PRO A 43 10.96 -24.71 11.16
CA PRO A 43 11.28 -26.06 11.60
C PRO A 43 11.14 -27.08 10.46
N SER A 44 11.72 -28.27 10.63
CA SER A 44 11.51 -29.42 9.72
C SER A 44 10.14 -30.09 9.88
N SER A 45 9.44 -29.79 10.97
CA SER A 45 8.06 -30.19 11.26
C SER A 45 7.51 -29.25 12.34
N ARG A 46 6.25 -28.82 12.20
CA ARG A 46 5.49 -28.02 13.15
C ARG A 46 4.63 -28.86 14.09
N LEU A 47 4.37 -30.14 13.76
CA LEU A 47 3.67 -31.08 14.64
C LEU A 47 4.49 -32.38 14.79
N VAL A 48 4.71 -32.77 16.04
CA VAL A 48 5.81 -33.65 16.45
C VAL A 48 5.34 -34.66 17.49
N ALA A 49 5.76 -35.93 17.36
CA ALA A 49 5.50 -36.95 18.37
C ALA A 49 6.44 -36.80 19.59
N LEU A 50 5.97 -37.25 20.76
CA LEU A 50 6.81 -37.30 21.97
C LEU A 50 8.14 -38.03 21.72
N ASN A 51 9.25 -37.39 22.09
CA ASN A 51 10.65 -37.81 21.88
C ASN A 51 11.17 -37.78 20.43
N GLN A 52 10.42 -37.28 19.46
CA GLN A 52 10.91 -37.07 18.09
C GLN A 52 11.85 -35.85 18.01
N SER A 53 12.82 -35.87 17.08
CA SER A 53 13.78 -34.78 16.89
C SER A 53 13.47 -33.92 15.68
N VAL A 54 13.33 -32.61 15.89
CA VAL A 54 13.07 -31.58 14.88
C VAL A 54 14.36 -30.83 14.57
N THR A 55 14.56 -30.45 13.30
CA THR A 55 15.64 -29.52 12.92
C THR A 55 15.07 -28.14 12.66
N ILE A 56 15.53 -27.14 13.39
CA ILE A 56 15.26 -25.72 13.17
C ILE A 56 16.28 -25.19 12.17
N ALA A 57 15.83 -24.47 11.15
CA ALA A 57 16.62 -23.79 10.14
C ALA A 57 16.54 -22.28 10.31
N VAL A 58 17.67 -21.60 10.07
CA VAL A 58 17.78 -20.15 10.07
C VAL A 58 18.60 -19.69 8.87
N VAL A 59 18.17 -18.61 8.22
CA VAL A 59 18.95 -17.89 7.20
C VAL A 59 19.03 -16.41 7.55
N LEU A 60 20.24 -15.86 7.51
CA LEU A 60 20.51 -14.42 7.52
C LEU A 60 20.97 -13.98 6.12
N TRP A 61 20.22 -13.06 5.51
CA TRP A 61 20.45 -12.58 4.14
C TRP A 61 20.51 -11.06 4.08
N LYS A 62 21.36 -10.53 3.21
CA LYS A 62 21.53 -9.10 2.95
C LYS A 62 21.25 -8.83 1.46
N PRO A 63 20.09 -8.26 1.11
CA PRO A 63 19.74 -7.93 -0.27
C PRO A 63 20.85 -7.13 -0.97
N GLY A 64 21.32 -7.64 -2.11
CA GLY A 64 22.45 -7.11 -2.89
C GLY A 64 23.81 -7.75 -2.58
N GLU A 65 24.00 -8.33 -1.40
CA GLU A 65 25.30 -8.86 -0.93
C GLU A 65 25.31 -10.39 -0.71
N GLY A 66 24.18 -10.99 -0.32
CA GLY A 66 24.02 -12.42 -0.09
C GLY A 66 23.97 -12.82 1.38
N GLY A 67 24.43 -14.04 1.71
CA GLY A 67 24.35 -14.60 3.05
C GLY A 67 25.34 -13.99 4.05
N ILE A 68 24.92 -13.79 5.30
CA ILE A 68 25.77 -13.19 6.35
C ILE A 68 26.55 -14.29 7.08
N ALA A 69 27.84 -14.44 6.75
CA ALA A 69 28.72 -15.45 7.32
C ALA A 69 29.19 -15.15 8.76
N GLU A 70 29.49 -16.21 9.52
CA GLU A 70 30.03 -16.16 10.90
C GLU A 70 29.17 -15.38 11.92
N ALA A 71 27.93 -15.05 11.57
CA ALA A 71 26.99 -14.37 12.44
C ALA A 71 26.44 -15.34 13.50
N THR A 72 26.35 -14.88 14.75
CA THR A 72 25.72 -15.64 15.84
C THR A 72 24.25 -15.26 15.92
N VAL A 73 23.37 -16.25 15.74
CA VAL A 73 21.92 -16.11 15.96
C VAL A 73 21.56 -16.82 17.26
N THR A 74 20.78 -16.13 18.09
CA THR A 74 20.21 -16.72 19.31
C THR A 74 18.87 -17.36 18.96
N ILE A 75 18.71 -18.64 19.24
CA ILE A 75 17.44 -19.37 19.16
C ILE A 75 16.94 -19.63 20.57
N GLU A 76 15.74 -19.15 20.87
CA GLU A 76 15.05 -19.32 22.14
C GLU A 76 13.88 -20.31 21.96
N ASN A 77 13.73 -21.18 22.95
CA ASN A 77 12.53 -21.99 23.23
C ASN A 77 12.18 -21.68 24.70
N ASN A 78 10.89 -21.66 25.07
CA ASN A 78 10.32 -21.19 26.35
C ASN A 78 11.16 -21.33 27.65
N ASP A 79 12.02 -22.34 27.78
CA ASP A 79 12.89 -22.57 28.95
C ASP A 79 14.42 -22.51 28.68
N ARG A 80 14.86 -22.34 27.43
CA ARG A 80 16.27 -22.51 27.00
C ARG A 80 16.68 -21.64 25.82
N LEU A 81 17.88 -21.06 25.96
CA LEU A 81 18.58 -20.30 24.92
C LEU A 81 19.70 -21.14 24.28
N TYR A 82 19.81 -21.06 22.96
CA TYR A 82 20.78 -21.75 22.13
C TYR A 82 21.44 -20.74 21.18
N ASN A 83 22.76 -20.83 20.99
CA ASN A 83 23.45 -19.99 20.01
C ASN A 83 23.90 -20.86 18.84
N VAL A 84 23.58 -20.43 17.62
CA VAL A 84 24.06 -21.04 16.37
C VAL A 84 24.87 -20.03 15.57
N THR A 85 25.85 -20.50 14.80
CA THR A 85 26.70 -19.66 13.96
C THR A 85 26.44 -19.98 12.50
N THR A 86 26.24 -18.96 11.67
CA THR A 86 25.95 -19.10 10.24
C THR A 86 27.19 -19.49 9.43
N ASN A 87 26.99 -20.30 8.39
CA ASN A 87 28.00 -20.61 7.39
C ASN A 87 28.14 -19.48 6.34
N GLU A 88 28.98 -19.69 5.33
CA GLU A 88 29.25 -18.71 4.25
C GLU A 88 28.00 -18.26 3.46
N ASN A 89 26.92 -19.04 3.48
CA ASN A 89 25.65 -18.72 2.81
C ASN A 89 24.60 -18.14 3.79
N GLY A 90 25.01 -17.73 5.00
CA GLY A 90 24.12 -17.17 6.01
C GLY A 90 23.24 -18.18 6.74
N PHE A 91 23.47 -19.49 6.56
CA PHE A 91 22.60 -20.56 7.05
C PHE A 91 23.13 -21.23 8.32
N ALA A 92 22.21 -21.58 9.23
CA ALA A 92 22.48 -22.35 10.44
C ALA A 92 21.33 -23.31 10.77
N THR A 93 21.62 -24.37 11.53
CA THR A 93 20.61 -25.33 12.01
C THR A 93 20.79 -25.73 13.48
N LEU A 94 19.69 -26.10 14.13
CA LEU A 94 19.65 -26.61 15.51
C LEU A 94 18.72 -27.82 15.61
N ASN A 95 19.17 -28.91 16.24
CA ASN A 95 18.29 -30.05 16.53
C ASN A 95 17.68 -29.91 17.94
N LEU A 96 16.36 -30.03 18.03
CA LEU A 96 15.58 -30.06 19.28
C LEU A 96 14.83 -31.39 19.42
N THR A 97 14.41 -31.72 20.65
CA THR A 97 13.60 -32.89 21.00
C THR A 97 12.71 -32.53 22.18
N PHE A 98 11.45 -32.94 22.13
CA PHE A 98 10.42 -32.57 23.11
C PHE A 98 9.95 -33.82 23.87
N MET A 99 9.80 -33.70 25.20
CA MET A 99 9.53 -34.83 26.11
C MET A 99 8.10 -34.80 26.69
N GLU A 100 7.38 -33.70 26.52
CA GLU A 100 6.06 -33.43 27.08
C GLU A 100 5.14 -32.90 25.97
N GLU A 101 3.82 -33.07 26.14
CA GLU A 101 2.84 -32.54 25.18
C GLU A 101 2.62 -31.03 25.41
N GLY A 102 2.41 -30.29 24.33
CA GLY A 102 2.15 -28.85 24.40
C GLY A 102 2.61 -28.09 23.16
N SER A 103 2.44 -26.76 23.22
CA SER A 103 2.86 -25.84 22.16
C SER A 103 4.10 -25.04 22.59
N TYR A 104 5.12 -25.02 21.74
CA TYR A 104 6.42 -24.43 21.99
C TYR A 104 6.70 -23.31 20.98
N GLU A 105 6.90 -22.08 21.46
CA GLU A 105 7.40 -20.99 20.62
C GLU A 105 8.90 -21.20 20.38
N ILE A 106 9.33 -21.09 19.12
CA ILE A 106 10.73 -21.05 18.72
C ILE A 106 11.00 -19.66 18.14
N ARG A 107 11.89 -18.90 18.76
CA ARG A 107 12.22 -17.52 18.36
C ARG A 107 13.68 -17.41 17.96
N ALA A 108 13.97 -16.77 16.84
CA ALA A 108 15.32 -16.45 16.40
C ALA A 108 15.56 -14.93 16.48
N THR A 109 16.73 -14.55 16.98
CA THR A 109 17.12 -13.15 17.17
C THR A 109 18.55 -12.89 16.71
N TYR A 110 18.73 -11.83 15.91
CA TYR A 110 20.02 -11.32 15.46
C TYR A 110 20.05 -9.79 15.59
N GLY A 111 20.86 -9.28 16.53
CA GLY A 111 20.81 -7.87 16.92
C GLY A 111 19.42 -7.50 17.46
N ASP A 112 18.81 -6.46 16.88
CA ASP A 112 17.44 -6.02 17.22
C ASP A 112 16.35 -6.71 16.36
N ILE A 113 16.74 -7.52 15.38
CA ILE A 113 15.82 -8.21 14.47
C ILE A 113 15.45 -9.55 15.09
N SER A 114 14.16 -9.86 15.19
CA SER A 114 13.68 -11.17 15.66
C SER A 114 12.44 -11.63 14.92
N THR A 115 12.28 -12.95 14.82
CA THR A 115 11.08 -13.58 14.28
C THR A 115 10.82 -14.92 14.97
N SER A 116 9.59 -15.43 14.98
CA SER A 116 9.25 -16.67 15.67
C SER A 116 8.26 -17.57 14.93
N THR A 117 8.24 -18.84 15.31
CA THR A 117 7.38 -19.90 14.77
C THR A 117 7.00 -20.86 15.90
N TRP A 118 6.07 -21.79 15.65
CA TRP A 118 5.50 -22.66 16.67
C TRP A 118 5.68 -24.14 16.34
N ILE A 119 5.89 -24.95 17.38
CA ILE A 119 5.94 -26.42 17.31
C ILE A 119 4.95 -27.00 18.32
N GLU A 120 4.05 -27.83 17.84
CA GLU A 120 3.08 -28.59 18.62
C GLU A 120 3.58 -30.01 18.87
N VAL A 121 3.42 -30.52 20.09
CA VAL A 121 3.85 -31.86 20.50
C VAL A 121 2.67 -32.64 21.06
N ARG A 122 2.33 -33.78 20.45
CA ARG A 122 1.14 -34.59 20.80
C ARG A 122 1.43 -36.09 20.75
N ALA A 123 0.75 -36.87 21.56
CA ALA A 123 0.73 -38.33 21.48
C ALA A 123 -0.15 -38.80 20.30
N ILE A 124 0.31 -39.84 19.61
CA ILE A 124 -0.44 -40.42 18.48
C ILE A 124 -1.63 -41.23 19.03
N PRO A 125 -2.89 -40.92 18.65
CA PRO A 125 -4.06 -41.65 19.09
C PRO A 125 -4.14 -43.05 18.45
N PRO A 126 -4.86 -44.00 19.08
CA PRO A 126 -4.97 -45.38 18.57
C PRO A 126 -5.73 -45.52 17.25
N TYR A 127 -6.56 -44.53 16.90
CA TYR A 127 -7.31 -44.46 15.65
C TYR A 127 -7.64 -43.01 15.27
N LEU A 128 -7.82 -42.80 13.97
CA LEU A 128 -8.23 -41.56 13.31
C LEU A 128 -9.68 -41.67 12.83
N PHE A 129 -10.34 -40.53 12.70
CA PHE A 129 -11.69 -40.37 12.15
C PHE A 129 -11.84 -38.96 11.58
N ILE A 130 -12.94 -38.70 10.87
CA ILE A 130 -13.31 -37.36 10.42
C ILE A 130 -14.30 -36.75 11.43
N GLU A 131 -14.04 -35.52 11.84
CA GLU A 131 -14.92 -34.73 12.72
C GLU A 131 -16.02 -34.04 11.90
N LYS A 132 -17.22 -33.95 12.49
CA LYS A 132 -18.44 -33.52 11.79
C LYS A 132 -19.12 -32.36 12.51
N GLU A 133 -19.57 -31.39 11.73
CA GLU A 133 -20.44 -30.31 12.19
C GLU A 133 -21.84 -30.56 11.62
N LEU A 134 -22.88 -30.65 12.47
CA LEU A 134 -24.20 -31.17 12.08
C LEU A 134 -25.34 -30.17 12.38
N MET A 135 -26.16 -29.89 11.38
CA MET A 135 -27.46 -29.23 11.54
C MET A 135 -28.60 -30.25 11.55
N LEU A 136 -29.41 -30.23 12.61
CA LEU A 136 -30.50 -31.17 12.90
C LEU A 136 -31.83 -30.42 13.13
N GLN A 137 -32.95 -31.14 13.06
CA GLN A 137 -34.28 -30.61 13.37
C GLN A 137 -34.98 -31.45 14.43
N VAL A 138 -35.72 -30.81 15.34
CA VAL A 138 -36.54 -31.49 16.35
C VAL A 138 -37.55 -32.48 15.75
N ASN A 139 -37.81 -33.57 16.47
CA ASN A 139 -38.75 -34.64 16.11
C ASN A 139 -38.43 -35.31 14.76
N ARG A 140 -37.13 -35.43 14.43
CA ARG A 140 -36.61 -36.25 13.34
C ARG A 140 -35.50 -37.15 13.84
N THR A 141 -35.51 -38.39 13.36
CA THR A 141 -34.45 -39.38 13.61
C THR A 141 -33.33 -39.20 12.58
N TYR A 142 -32.08 -39.20 13.04
CA TYR A 142 -30.88 -39.06 12.22
C TYR A 142 -29.89 -40.20 12.47
N THR A 143 -29.12 -40.55 11.44
CA THR A 143 -28.07 -41.59 11.51
C THR A 143 -26.75 -41.02 11.00
N VAL A 144 -25.69 -41.21 11.78
CA VAL A 144 -24.33 -40.72 11.51
C VAL A 144 -23.34 -41.87 11.66
N GLU A 145 -22.47 -42.02 10.65
CA GLU A 145 -21.47 -43.09 10.56
C GLU A 145 -20.05 -42.52 10.62
N TRP A 146 -19.10 -43.28 11.17
CA TRP A 146 -17.65 -43.03 11.10
C TRP A 146 -16.92 -44.34 10.77
N ASP A 147 -15.99 -44.31 9.82
CA ASP A 147 -14.98 -45.36 9.64
C ASP A 147 -13.70 -44.97 10.37
N LEU A 148 -13.38 -45.70 11.44
CA LEU A 148 -12.19 -45.52 12.25
C LEU A 148 -11.01 -46.28 11.63
N VAL A 149 -9.87 -45.63 11.45
CA VAL A 149 -8.66 -46.23 10.84
C VAL A 149 -7.42 -46.06 11.72
N THR A 150 -6.51 -47.02 11.67
CA THR A 150 -5.24 -46.96 12.39
C THR A 150 -4.33 -45.86 11.82
N PRO A 151 -3.55 -45.16 12.67
CA PRO A 151 -2.47 -44.32 12.16
C PRO A 151 -1.42 -45.17 11.42
N TYR A 152 -0.68 -44.51 10.55
CA TYR A 152 0.38 -45.02 9.66
C TYR A 152 -0.09 -45.93 8.53
N PHE A 153 -0.87 -46.96 8.84
CA PHE A 153 -1.25 -48.00 7.88
C PHE A 153 -2.63 -47.78 7.25
N PHE A 154 -3.46 -46.90 7.83
CA PHE A 154 -4.83 -46.63 7.40
C PHE A 154 -5.69 -47.89 7.27
N THR A 155 -5.45 -48.90 8.12
CA THR A 155 -6.26 -50.12 8.17
C THR A 155 -7.44 -49.94 9.11
N PRO A 156 -8.60 -50.60 8.89
CA PRO A 156 -9.77 -50.40 9.74
C PRO A 156 -9.49 -50.79 11.20
N TYR A 157 -9.83 -49.90 12.12
CA TYR A 157 -9.61 -50.11 13.55
C TYR A 157 -10.53 -51.22 14.09
N THR A 158 -10.05 -51.96 15.08
CA THR A 158 -10.85 -52.94 15.83
C THR A 158 -10.50 -52.85 17.30
N GLY A 159 -11.49 -52.56 18.14
CA GLY A 159 -11.28 -52.27 19.56
C GLY A 159 -12.52 -51.68 20.22
N SER A 160 -12.42 -51.40 21.52
CA SER A 160 -13.48 -50.73 22.29
C SER A 160 -13.31 -49.21 22.23
N VAL A 161 -14.38 -48.49 21.94
CA VAL A 161 -14.45 -47.03 21.88
C VAL A 161 -15.54 -46.55 22.83
N ASN A 162 -15.22 -45.61 23.72
CA ASN A 162 -16.21 -45.01 24.61
C ASN A 162 -16.87 -43.83 23.90
N VAL A 163 -18.19 -43.92 23.68
CA VAL A 163 -19.00 -42.85 23.09
C VAL A 163 -19.73 -42.12 24.20
N THR A 164 -19.58 -40.80 24.27
CA THR A 164 -20.33 -39.93 25.20
C THR A 164 -21.02 -38.82 24.41
N ILE A 165 -22.30 -38.59 24.69
CA ILE A 165 -23.13 -37.57 24.04
C ILE A 165 -23.52 -36.52 25.09
N ILE A 166 -23.16 -35.28 24.83
CA ILE A 166 -23.48 -34.11 25.66
C ILE A 166 -24.46 -33.24 24.87
N PHE A 167 -25.57 -32.84 25.48
CA PHE A 167 -26.59 -31.99 24.87
C PHE A 167 -27.15 -31.02 25.91
N ASN A 168 -27.29 -29.73 25.56
CA ASN A 168 -27.75 -28.67 26.47
C ASN A 168 -26.97 -28.68 27.82
N ASN A 169 -25.64 -28.85 27.75
CA ASN A 169 -24.70 -28.97 28.87
C ASN A 169 -24.99 -30.12 29.85
N ARG A 170 -25.57 -31.22 29.36
CA ARG A 170 -25.87 -32.45 30.13
C ARG A 170 -25.39 -33.67 29.36
N GLU A 171 -24.78 -34.63 30.05
CA GLU A 171 -24.57 -35.96 29.48
C GLU A 171 -25.95 -36.63 29.30
N VAL A 172 -26.31 -36.93 28.05
CA VAL A 172 -27.58 -37.59 27.68
C VAL A 172 -27.40 -39.07 27.34
N GLY A 173 -26.15 -39.51 27.17
CA GLY A 173 -25.80 -40.94 27.15
C GLY A 173 -24.29 -41.16 27.08
N SER A 174 -23.81 -42.23 27.71
CA SER A 174 -22.45 -42.75 27.53
C SER A 174 -22.47 -44.27 27.44
N ASN A 175 -21.80 -44.83 26.43
CA ASN A 175 -21.74 -46.27 26.16
C ASN A 175 -20.41 -46.66 25.52
N THR A 176 -19.83 -47.80 25.93
CA THR A 176 -18.70 -48.40 25.21
C THR A 176 -19.19 -49.24 24.03
N ILE A 177 -18.77 -48.90 22.82
CA ILE A 177 -19.05 -49.64 21.58
C ILE A 177 -17.82 -50.45 21.18
N ASN A 178 -17.99 -51.73 20.87
CA ASN A 178 -16.93 -52.54 20.27
C ASN A 178 -16.97 -52.39 18.76
N VAL A 179 -16.02 -51.66 18.21
CA VAL A 179 -15.86 -51.42 16.77
C VAL A 179 -15.14 -52.59 16.13
N THR A 180 -15.68 -53.05 15.00
CA THR A 180 -15.11 -54.11 14.15
C THR A 180 -15.11 -53.62 12.72
N ASP A 181 -14.04 -53.92 11.96
CA ASP A 181 -13.86 -53.44 10.59
C ASP A 181 -13.97 -51.90 10.46
N GLY A 182 -13.55 -51.17 11.49
CA GLY A 182 -13.52 -49.70 11.54
C GLY A 182 -14.86 -49.01 11.76
N LYS A 183 -16.00 -49.62 11.39
CA LYS A 183 -17.28 -48.90 11.34
C LYS A 183 -17.95 -48.69 12.70
N LEU A 184 -18.32 -47.44 12.99
CA LEU A 184 -19.12 -47.00 14.13
C LEU A 184 -20.35 -46.24 13.61
N GLU A 185 -21.55 -46.61 14.06
CA GLU A 185 -22.82 -46.00 13.64
C GLU A 185 -23.61 -45.55 14.88
N LEU A 186 -24.14 -44.33 14.85
CA LEU A 186 -25.03 -43.78 15.88
C LEU A 186 -26.33 -43.31 15.26
N THR A 187 -27.44 -43.55 15.95
CA THR A 187 -28.77 -43.04 15.58
C THR A 187 -29.39 -42.33 16.78
N PHE A 188 -29.92 -41.12 16.56
CA PHE A 188 -30.46 -40.26 17.61
C PHE A 188 -31.64 -39.42 17.12
N GLU A 189 -32.44 -38.93 18.06
CA GLU A 189 -33.59 -38.05 17.84
C GLU A 189 -33.70 -37.07 19.01
N PHE A 190 -33.91 -35.79 18.71
CA PHE A 190 -34.04 -34.73 19.70
C PHE A 190 -35.46 -34.14 19.66
N ASN A 191 -36.03 -33.83 20.82
CA ASN A 191 -37.40 -33.32 20.98
C ASN A 191 -37.46 -31.84 21.39
N GLU A 192 -36.33 -31.24 21.75
CA GLU A 192 -36.15 -29.82 22.08
C GLU A 192 -34.97 -29.25 21.27
N PRO A 193 -34.97 -27.94 20.94
CA PRO A 193 -33.83 -27.30 20.32
C PRO A 193 -32.66 -27.13 21.30
N GLY A 194 -31.45 -26.92 20.77
CA GLY A 194 -30.23 -26.81 21.58
C GLY A 194 -28.97 -27.19 20.81
N ALA A 195 -27.84 -27.22 21.51
CA ALA A 195 -26.55 -27.62 20.95
C ALA A 195 -25.89 -28.73 21.79
N GLY A 196 -24.98 -29.48 21.17
CA GLY A 196 -24.31 -30.61 21.81
C GLY A 196 -23.10 -31.14 21.04
N GLU A 197 -22.43 -32.12 21.64
CA GLU A 197 -21.25 -32.78 21.08
C GLU A 197 -21.26 -34.29 21.34
N ILE A 198 -20.57 -35.02 20.47
CA ILE A 198 -20.32 -36.46 20.53
C ILE A 198 -18.81 -36.66 20.67
N LEU A 199 -18.41 -37.36 21.74
CA LEU A 199 -17.02 -37.64 22.08
C LEU A 199 -16.70 -39.13 21.86
N LEU A 200 -15.58 -39.43 21.19
CA LEU A 200 -15.01 -40.77 21.03
C LEU A 200 -13.71 -40.88 21.84
N ASP A 201 -13.73 -41.67 22.91
CA ASP A 201 -12.68 -41.75 23.94
C ASP A 201 -12.23 -40.35 24.46
N GLY A 202 -13.19 -39.43 24.60
CA GLY A 202 -12.97 -38.06 25.07
C GLY A 202 -12.54 -37.06 23.99
N ARG A 203 -12.37 -37.48 22.73
CA ARG A 203 -12.09 -36.58 21.59
C ARG A 203 -13.38 -36.18 20.88
N ARG A 204 -13.58 -34.89 20.57
CA ARG A 204 -14.71 -34.40 19.77
C ARG A 204 -14.73 -35.11 18.42
N ALA A 205 -15.89 -35.64 18.04
CA ALA A 205 -16.10 -36.41 16.82
C ALA A 205 -17.34 -35.95 16.03
N ALA A 206 -18.29 -35.32 16.71
CA ALA A 206 -19.20 -34.37 16.10
C ALA A 206 -19.59 -33.27 17.09
N TYR A 207 -19.95 -32.11 16.57
CA TYR A 207 -20.83 -31.14 17.22
C TYR A 207 -22.11 -31.00 16.41
N PHE A 208 -23.19 -30.63 17.08
CA PHE A 208 -24.49 -30.57 16.46
C PHE A 208 -25.41 -29.51 17.08
N GLU A 209 -26.21 -28.91 16.22
CA GLU A 209 -27.23 -27.93 16.58
C GLU A 209 -28.60 -28.42 16.14
N VAL A 210 -29.60 -28.27 17.01
CA VAL A 210 -30.95 -28.77 16.83
C VAL A 210 -31.91 -27.58 16.74
N TYR A 211 -32.49 -27.39 15.56
CA TYR A 211 -33.39 -26.27 15.26
C TYR A 211 -34.87 -26.66 15.32
N GLU A 212 -35.74 -25.70 15.60
CA GLU A 212 -37.20 -25.88 15.44
C GLU A 212 -37.57 -25.96 13.95
N LYS A 213 -37.00 -25.06 13.14
CA LYS A 213 -37.10 -25.03 11.67
C LYS A 213 -35.72 -24.80 11.09
N MET A 214 -35.38 -25.57 10.06
CA MET A 214 -34.12 -25.42 9.35
C MET A 214 -34.34 -24.53 8.13
N ILE A 215 -34.28 -23.21 8.35
CA ILE A 215 -34.30 -22.21 7.30
C ILE A 215 -32.85 -21.86 7.00
N LEU A 216 -32.40 -22.09 5.77
CA LEU A 216 -31.06 -21.72 5.30
C LEU A 216 -31.16 -20.34 4.67
N THR A 217 -30.18 -19.47 4.93
CA THR A 217 -30.20 -18.09 4.44
C THR A 217 -28.86 -17.70 3.84
N LYS A 218 -28.89 -16.97 2.73
CA LYS A 218 -27.72 -16.28 2.19
C LYS A 218 -28.00 -14.80 2.13
N LEU A 219 -27.09 -14.01 2.71
CA LEU A 219 -27.08 -12.56 2.60
C LEU A 219 -26.02 -12.16 1.59
N ILE A 220 -26.34 -11.17 0.77
CA ILE A 220 -25.41 -10.53 -0.14
C ILE A 220 -25.60 -9.01 -0.08
N ALA A 221 -24.47 -8.32 0.00
CA ALA A 221 -24.30 -6.88 -0.15
C ALA A 221 -22.88 -6.66 -0.70
N PRO A 222 -22.46 -5.43 -1.02
CA PRO A 222 -21.06 -5.15 -1.35
C PRO A 222 -20.15 -5.39 -0.13
N GLU A 223 -18.97 -5.96 -0.34
CA GLU A 223 -17.97 -6.15 0.73
C GLU A 223 -17.51 -4.82 1.37
N HIS A 224 -17.51 -3.72 0.62
CA HIS A 224 -17.06 -2.39 1.07
C HIS A 224 -18.17 -1.32 0.94
N ALA A 225 -18.23 -0.39 1.90
CA ALA A 225 -19.15 0.73 1.90
C ALA A 225 -18.56 1.99 2.57
N TYR A 226 -19.20 3.14 2.38
CA TYR A 226 -18.78 4.44 2.94
C TYR A 226 -19.79 4.96 3.98
N PRO A 227 -19.36 5.78 4.97
CA PRO A 227 -20.28 6.47 5.87
C PRO A 227 -21.36 7.26 5.13
N ASP A 228 -22.57 7.28 5.69
CA ASP A 228 -23.81 7.82 5.10
C ASP A 228 -24.27 7.17 3.77
N GLN A 229 -23.58 6.15 3.25
CA GLN A 229 -24.05 5.38 2.09
C GLN A 229 -25.29 4.57 2.42
N ASN A 230 -26.26 4.53 1.49
CA ASN A 230 -27.38 3.61 1.56
C ASN A 230 -27.03 2.31 0.84
N VAL A 231 -26.81 1.24 1.61
CA VAL A 231 -26.51 -0.10 1.09
C VAL A 231 -27.76 -0.95 1.09
N THR A 232 -28.06 -1.61 -0.02
CA THR A 232 -29.16 -2.59 -0.10
C THR A 232 -28.60 -3.99 0.14
N VAL A 233 -29.18 -4.68 1.11
CA VAL A 233 -28.82 -6.03 1.52
C VAL A 233 -29.92 -6.95 1.02
N HIS A 234 -29.54 -7.97 0.25
CA HIS A 234 -30.47 -8.95 -0.30
C HIS A 234 -30.39 -10.25 0.51
N VAL A 235 -31.54 -10.83 0.81
CA VAL A 235 -31.68 -12.03 1.65
C VAL A 235 -32.39 -13.11 0.85
N PHE A 236 -31.70 -14.23 0.63
CA PHE A 236 -32.21 -15.43 -0.02
C PHE A 236 -32.48 -16.47 1.07
N ALA A 237 -33.61 -17.18 1.01
CA ALA A 237 -33.97 -18.13 2.06
C ALA A 237 -34.69 -19.40 1.57
N TRP A 238 -34.27 -20.55 2.10
CA TRP A 238 -34.77 -21.89 1.75
C TRP A 238 -35.22 -22.65 3.00
N ASP A 239 -36.43 -23.20 2.98
CA ASP A 239 -36.90 -24.11 4.04
C ASP A 239 -36.38 -25.52 3.73
N ALA A 240 -35.19 -25.87 4.24
CA ALA A 240 -34.58 -27.20 4.03
C ALA A 240 -35.41 -28.33 4.67
N GLY A 241 -36.13 -28.02 5.75
CA GLY A 241 -37.07 -28.93 6.40
C GLY A 241 -38.23 -29.34 5.48
N ARG A 242 -38.77 -28.39 4.70
CA ARG A 242 -39.90 -28.61 3.76
C ARG A 242 -39.48 -28.85 2.30
N ARG A 243 -38.25 -28.47 1.93
CA ARG A 243 -37.72 -28.45 0.55
C ARG A 243 -38.52 -27.52 -0.37
N ALA A 244 -38.66 -26.25 0.04
CA ALA A 244 -39.36 -25.21 -0.73
C ALA A 244 -38.78 -23.81 -0.43
N PRO A 245 -39.01 -22.80 -1.31
CA PRO A 245 -38.65 -21.41 -1.03
C PRO A 245 -39.29 -20.93 0.28
N TYR A 246 -38.54 -20.25 1.14
CA TYR A 246 -39.11 -19.75 2.39
C TYR A 246 -40.06 -18.57 2.13
N SER A 247 -41.12 -18.49 2.93
CA SER A 247 -42.03 -17.33 2.94
C SER A 247 -42.54 -17.11 4.36
N GLY A 248 -42.32 -15.89 4.86
CA GLY A 248 -42.52 -15.54 6.26
C GLY A 248 -41.46 -14.57 6.74
N ASP A 249 -41.53 -14.21 8.02
CA ASP A 249 -40.59 -13.28 8.62
C ASP A 249 -39.29 -14.02 9.03
N ILE A 250 -38.14 -13.34 8.90
CA ILE A 250 -36.82 -13.74 9.42
C ILE A 250 -36.33 -12.63 10.35
N ALA A 251 -35.78 -12.99 11.50
CA ALA A 251 -35.12 -12.05 12.40
C ALA A 251 -33.70 -11.74 11.91
N LEU A 252 -33.36 -10.45 11.92
CA LEU A 252 -32.03 -9.93 11.58
C LEU A 252 -31.43 -9.26 12.82
N ASN A 253 -30.14 -9.51 13.03
CA ASN A 253 -29.29 -8.83 13.99
C ASN A 253 -28.21 -8.08 13.21
N ILE A 254 -28.09 -6.77 13.41
CA ILE A 254 -27.07 -5.93 12.80
C ILE A 254 -26.17 -5.36 13.89
N VAL A 255 -24.87 -5.59 13.77
CA VAL A 255 -23.85 -5.11 14.69
C VAL A 255 -22.96 -4.10 13.98
N TYR A 256 -22.86 -2.89 14.55
CA TYR A 256 -21.97 -1.84 14.09
C TYR A 256 -20.82 -1.70 15.09
N GLU A 257 -19.57 -1.85 14.66
CA GLU A 257 -18.40 -1.79 15.55
C GLU A 257 -17.40 -0.72 15.15
N ASN A 258 -16.77 -0.09 16.15
CA ASN A 258 -15.66 0.84 15.97
C ASN A 258 -14.46 0.35 16.79
N PHE A 259 -13.41 -0.14 16.13
CA PHE A 259 -12.17 -0.61 16.74
C PHE A 259 -11.43 0.49 17.51
N THR A 260 -11.55 1.75 17.07
CA THR A 260 -10.82 2.88 17.64
C THR A 260 -11.39 3.32 18.99
N SER A 261 -12.71 3.36 19.13
CA SER A 261 -13.38 3.69 20.40
C SER A 261 -13.73 2.45 21.25
N GLY A 262 -13.88 1.29 20.62
CA GLY A 262 -14.43 0.07 21.22
C GLY A 262 -15.95 0.12 21.42
N ASP A 263 -16.65 1.03 20.73
CA ASP A 263 -18.11 1.13 20.77
C ASP A 263 -18.75 0.07 19.86
N VAL A 264 -19.81 -0.56 20.36
CA VAL A 264 -20.63 -1.54 19.65
C VAL A 264 -22.09 -1.12 19.76
N ALA A 265 -22.76 -0.98 18.63
CA ALA A 265 -24.21 -0.76 18.56
C ALA A 265 -24.89 -1.96 17.91
N THR A 266 -26.12 -2.27 18.32
CA THR A 266 -26.84 -3.45 17.84
C THR A 266 -28.29 -3.13 17.55
N GLU A 267 -28.74 -3.42 16.34
CA GLU A 267 -30.13 -3.29 15.90
C GLU A 267 -30.73 -4.65 15.59
N ASN A 268 -32.00 -4.86 15.99
CA ASN A 268 -32.73 -6.09 15.73
C ASN A 268 -34.10 -5.77 15.14
N PHE A 269 -34.43 -6.36 13.99
CA PHE A 269 -35.74 -6.24 13.37
C PHE A 269 -36.08 -7.51 12.57
N THR A 270 -37.23 -7.53 11.90
CA THR A 270 -37.67 -8.65 11.08
C THR A 270 -37.89 -8.23 9.63
N ILE A 271 -37.38 -9.03 8.69
CA ILE A 271 -37.65 -8.90 7.27
C ILE A 271 -38.68 -9.93 6.82
N GLY A 272 -39.66 -9.49 6.02
CA GLY A 272 -40.62 -10.39 5.38
C GLY A 272 -40.08 -10.94 4.06
N ILE A 273 -39.76 -12.23 4.03
CA ILE A 273 -39.33 -12.95 2.82
C ILE A 273 -40.55 -13.47 2.05
N ARG A 274 -40.49 -13.43 0.71
CA ARG A 274 -41.51 -13.99 -0.19
C ARG A 274 -40.85 -14.81 -1.27
N ASP A 275 -41.37 -16.01 -1.51
CA ASP A 275 -40.91 -16.95 -2.55
C ASP A 275 -39.38 -17.12 -2.56
N GLY A 276 -38.77 -17.14 -1.36
CA GLY A 276 -37.34 -17.31 -1.14
C GLY A 276 -36.47 -16.06 -1.23
N TYR A 277 -37.03 -14.86 -1.42
CA TYR A 277 -36.28 -13.60 -1.51
C TYR A 277 -36.89 -12.44 -0.71
N GLY A 278 -36.02 -11.58 -0.20
CA GLY A 278 -36.34 -10.27 0.33
C GLY A 278 -35.13 -9.34 0.23
N ASN A 279 -35.34 -8.04 0.45
CA ASN A 279 -34.26 -7.09 0.62
C ASN A 279 -34.64 -5.98 1.61
N PHE A 280 -33.62 -5.28 2.10
CA PHE A 280 -33.76 -4.08 2.93
C PHE A 280 -32.59 -3.14 2.65
N THR A 281 -32.72 -1.88 3.05
CA THR A 281 -31.66 -0.87 2.89
C THR A 281 -31.24 -0.39 4.27
N ILE A 282 -29.94 -0.32 4.51
CA ILE A 282 -29.33 0.31 5.69
C ILE A 282 -28.56 1.56 5.26
N THR A 283 -28.59 2.58 6.11
CA THR A 283 -27.68 3.72 6.00
C THR A 283 -26.47 3.43 6.87
N ILE A 284 -25.28 3.38 6.29
CA ILE A 284 -24.05 3.01 6.98
C ILE A 284 -23.62 4.15 7.92
N PRO A 285 -23.50 3.91 9.25
CA PRO A 285 -22.99 4.92 10.17
C PRO A 285 -21.46 5.03 10.09
N ASP A 286 -20.87 6.07 10.71
CA ASP A 286 -19.41 6.15 10.89
C ASP A 286 -18.95 5.11 11.93
N CYS A 287 -18.62 3.93 11.43
CA CYS A 287 -18.05 2.79 12.14
C CYS A 287 -16.90 2.21 11.30
N ASP A 288 -16.31 1.09 11.73
CA ASP A 288 -15.22 0.43 10.98
C ASP A 288 -15.72 -0.78 10.19
N TYR A 289 -16.75 -1.48 10.68
CA TYR A 289 -17.46 -2.50 9.91
C TYR A 289 -18.90 -2.72 10.43
N VAL A 290 -19.72 -3.38 9.61
CA VAL A 290 -21.11 -3.78 9.91
C VAL A 290 -21.27 -5.27 9.67
N SER A 291 -21.56 -6.06 10.71
CA SER A 291 -22.00 -7.46 10.57
C SER A 291 -23.53 -7.53 10.51
N ILE A 292 -24.05 -8.38 9.63
CA ILE A 292 -25.47 -8.62 9.42
C ILE A 292 -25.72 -10.12 9.50
N ALA A 293 -26.36 -10.57 10.58
CA ALA A 293 -26.61 -11.97 10.84
C ALA A 293 -28.11 -12.31 10.90
N THR A 294 -28.42 -13.52 10.46
CA THR A 294 -29.66 -14.25 10.72
C THR A 294 -29.35 -15.47 11.60
N GLU A 295 -30.32 -16.38 11.80
CA GLU A 295 -30.10 -17.62 12.57
C GLU A 295 -29.15 -18.61 11.88
N SER A 296 -28.92 -18.49 10.56
CA SER A 296 -28.21 -19.51 9.76
C SER A 296 -27.35 -18.94 8.62
N GLY A 297 -27.04 -17.64 8.65
CA GLY A 297 -26.27 -16.98 7.61
C GLY A 297 -25.90 -15.56 8.01
N GLU A 298 -24.68 -15.16 7.65
CA GLU A 298 -24.06 -13.87 7.98
C GLU A 298 -23.47 -13.20 6.73
N HIS A 299 -23.33 -11.88 6.77
CA HIS A 299 -22.53 -11.11 5.82
C HIS A 299 -21.95 -9.88 6.52
N THR A 300 -20.71 -9.51 6.18
CA THR A 300 -19.94 -8.42 6.81
C THR A 300 -19.55 -7.39 5.77
N LEU A 301 -19.78 -6.12 6.07
CA LEU A 301 -19.38 -4.97 5.25
C LEU A 301 -18.28 -4.17 5.96
N TRP A 302 -17.19 -3.89 5.26
CA TRP A 302 -16.14 -2.99 5.72
C TRP A 302 -16.51 -1.53 5.44
N VAL A 303 -16.27 -0.64 6.40
CA VAL A 303 -16.60 0.79 6.26
C VAL A 303 -15.34 1.60 6.02
N GLU A 304 -15.16 2.01 4.76
CA GLU A 304 -14.04 2.81 4.33
C GLU A 304 -14.25 4.29 4.59
N ARG A 305 -13.23 4.96 5.10
CA ARG A 305 -13.19 6.43 5.17
C ARG A 305 -12.33 6.93 4.03
N LEU A 306 -12.95 7.64 3.08
CA LEU A 306 -12.22 8.37 2.04
C LEU A 306 -11.19 9.30 2.71
N ALA A 307 -9.94 9.23 2.28
CA ALA A 307 -8.90 10.14 2.76
C ALA A 307 -9.28 11.58 2.41
N ASP A 308 -9.62 12.38 3.45
CA ASP A 308 -10.17 13.74 3.43
C ASP A 308 -10.35 14.39 2.04
N THR A 309 -11.36 13.94 1.30
CA THR A 309 -11.80 14.63 0.07
C THR A 309 -12.45 15.95 0.46
N PRO A 310 -12.00 17.12 -0.05
CA PRO A 310 -12.72 18.37 0.13
C PRO A 310 -14.13 18.24 -0.47
N THR A 311 -15.15 18.34 0.37
CA THR A 311 -16.55 18.08 0.00
C THR A 311 -17.13 19.17 -0.89
N ALA A 312 -16.98 18.98 -2.21
CA ALA A 312 -17.69 19.75 -3.23
C ALA A 312 -18.86 18.93 -3.82
N GLN A 313 -20.05 19.07 -3.22
CA GLN A 313 -21.30 18.62 -3.84
C GLN A 313 -21.61 19.46 -5.10
N PRO A 314 -21.92 18.85 -6.26
CA PRO A 314 -22.16 19.60 -7.49
C PRO A 314 -23.51 20.32 -7.47
N SER A 315 -23.48 21.66 -7.48
CA SER A 315 -24.69 22.48 -7.64
C SER A 315 -25.16 22.52 -9.09
N ASN A 316 -25.92 21.50 -9.52
CA ASN A 316 -26.81 21.55 -10.69
C ASN A 316 -26.13 21.95 -12.03
N GLY A 317 -24.86 21.55 -12.21
CA GLY A 317 -24.06 21.73 -13.43
C GLY A 317 -23.40 20.42 -13.84
N THR A 318 -22.86 20.36 -15.06
CA THR A 318 -22.14 19.21 -15.61
C THR A 318 -21.03 18.76 -14.64
N PRO A 319 -20.87 17.46 -14.36
CA PRO A 319 -19.82 17.01 -13.43
C PRO A 319 -18.43 17.42 -13.89
N ILE A 320 -17.58 17.80 -12.91
CA ILE A 320 -16.16 18.06 -13.15
C ILE A 320 -15.49 16.71 -13.39
N VAL A 321 -14.88 16.55 -14.57
CA VAL A 321 -14.18 15.33 -14.97
C VAL A 321 -12.72 15.67 -15.18
N PHE A 322 -11.85 14.94 -14.51
CA PHE A 322 -10.41 14.96 -14.74
C PHE A 322 -10.01 13.81 -15.66
N THR A 323 -8.93 13.99 -16.42
CA THR A 323 -8.18 12.88 -17.02
C THR A 323 -6.70 13.09 -16.76
N ILE A 324 -5.96 12.01 -16.52
CA ILE A 324 -4.50 12.04 -16.45
C ILE A 324 -3.98 11.21 -17.62
N THR A 325 -3.00 11.71 -18.37
CA THR A 325 -2.44 11.00 -19.52
C THR A 325 -0.91 10.99 -19.45
N PRO A 326 -0.24 9.83 -19.55
CA PRO A 326 -0.83 8.48 -19.66
C PRO A 326 -1.47 8.00 -18.34
N GLU A 327 -2.51 7.16 -18.45
CA GLU A 327 -3.21 6.54 -17.31
C GLU A 327 -2.39 5.42 -16.65
N LYS A 328 -1.42 4.85 -17.37
CA LYS A 328 -0.42 3.93 -16.83
C LYS A 328 0.92 4.13 -17.51
N VAL A 329 2.02 3.95 -16.79
CA VAL A 329 3.37 4.09 -17.34
C VAL A 329 4.37 3.17 -16.66
N LEU A 330 5.18 2.50 -17.50
CA LEU A 330 6.35 1.75 -17.06
C LEU A 330 7.53 2.69 -16.90
N ALA A 331 8.16 2.67 -15.74
CA ALA A 331 9.24 3.59 -15.38
C ALA A 331 10.39 2.87 -14.67
N LYS A 332 11.57 3.47 -14.74
CA LYS A 332 12.72 3.08 -13.92
C LYS A 332 12.76 3.91 -12.64
N PRO A 333 13.28 3.37 -11.53
CA PRO A 333 13.65 4.20 -10.38
C PRO A 333 14.60 5.32 -10.82
N GLY A 334 14.46 6.50 -10.21
CA GLY A 334 15.15 7.75 -10.59
C GLY A 334 14.58 8.49 -11.81
N GLN A 335 13.68 7.87 -12.59
CA GLN A 335 13.16 8.48 -13.83
C GLN A 335 12.20 9.64 -13.53
N SER A 336 12.34 10.75 -14.28
CA SER A 336 11.34 11.83 -14.28
C SER A 336 10.29 11.62 -15.37
N LEU A 337 9.03 11.52 -14.96
CA LEU A 337 7.85 11.30 -15.79
C LEU A 337 7.07 12.61 -15.96
N SER A 338 6.34 12.76 -17.06
CA SER A 338 5.49 13.91 -17.34
C SER A 338 4.07 13.45 -17.63
N PHE A 339 3.11 13.92 -16.84
CA PHE A 339 1.69 13.63 -16.98
C PHE A 339 0.96 14.87 -17.47
N VAL A 340 0.12 14.73 -18.49
CA VAL A 340 -0.86 15.74 -18.89
C VAL A 340 -2.12 15.51 -18.07
N VAL A 341 -2.41 16.42 -17.15
CA VAL A 341 -3.72 16.42 -16.47
C VAL A 341 -4.64 17.35 -17.25
N ASN A 342 -5.89 16.94 -17.47
CA ASN A 342 -6.93 17.77 -18.06
C ASN A 342 -8.15 17.86 -17.15
N THR A 343 -8.98 18.87 -17.36
CA THR A 343 -10.23 19.10 -16.63
C THR A 343 -11.34 19.61 -17.54
N THR A 344 -12.60 19.30 -17.24
CA THR A 344 -13.75 19.93 -17.90
C THR A 344 -14.00 21.38 -17.43
N GLU A 345 -13.55 21.76 -16.23
CA GLU A 345 -13.75 23.07 -15.63
C GLU A 345 -12.43 23.66 -15.11
N GLU A 346 -12.19 24.95 -15.38
CA GLU A 346 -11.00 25.67 -14.91
C GLU A 346 -11.09 25.92 -13.40
N GLY A 347 -9.97 25.79 -12.69
CA GLY A 347 -9.93 25.80 -11.23
C GLY A 347 -8.66 25.18 -10.66
N THR A 348 -8.56 25.14 -9.33
CA THR A 348 -7.43 24.56 -8.58
C THR A 348 -7.88 23.35 -7.79
N TYR A 349 -7.15 22.24 -7.90
CA TYR A 349 -7.55 20.95 -7.35
C TYR A 349 -6.36 20.19 -6.74
N ASN A 350 -6.63 19.37 -5.72
CA ASN A 350 -5.64 18.50 -5.09
C ASN A 350 -5.28 17.34 -6.03
N MET A 351 -3.98 17.13 -6.28
CA MET A 351 -3.44 15.90 -6.84
C MET A 351 -2.52 15.22 -5.82
N THR A 352 -2.77 13.97 -5.48
CA THR A 352 -1.88 13.16 -4.64
C THR A 352 -0.95 12.29 -5.49
N VAL A 353 0.21 11.95 -4.94
CA VAL A 353 1.16 10.96 -5.47
C VAL A 353 1.56 10.05 -4.31
N THR A 354 1.22 8.77 -4.41
CA THR A 354 1.57 7.75 -3.41
C THR A 354 2.59 6.79 -3.98
N TRP A 355 3.67 6.51 -3.24
CA TRP A 355 4.73 5.57 -3.62
C TRP A 355 4.83 4.42 -2.65
N TYR A 356 5.01 3.21 -3.16
CA TYR A 356 4.89 1.99 -2.40
C TYR A 356 6.17 1.15 -2.42
N TYR A 357 6.55 0.62 -1.26
CA TYR A 357 7.79 -0.14 -1.11
C TYR A 357 7.70 -1.53 -1.75
N TRP A 358 8.85 -2.04 -2.21
CA TRP A 358 8.98 -3.45 -2.58
C TRP A 358 9.25 -4.29 -1.32
N ASN A 359 8.41 -5.30 -1.05
CA ASN A 359 8.51 -6.17 0.12
C ASN A 359 9.24 -7.50 -0.14
N PHE A 360 9.87 -7.65 -1.33
CA PHE A 360 10.59 -8.83 -1.80
C PHE A 360 9.77 -10.11 -2.04
N LYS A 361 8.44 -10.13 -1.88
CA LYS A 361 7.63 -11.33 -2.12
C LYS A 361 6.23 -11.11 -2.72
N SER A 362 5.44 -10.14 -2.27
CA SER A 362 4.02 -10.03 -2.63
C SER A 362 3.63 -8.70 -3.28
N TRP A 363 2.50 -8.76 -3.99
CA TRP A 363 1.74 -7.63 -4.53
C TRP A 363 0.97 -6.84 -3.46
N ASP A 364 1.05 -7.29 -2.20
CA ASP A 364 0.23 -6.80 -1.09
C ASP A 364 0.93 -5.61 -0.43
N ILE A 365 0.31 -4.44 -0.57
CA ILE A 365 0.93 -3.14 -0.36
C ILE A 365 0.24 -2.44 0.82
N GLN A 366 0.86 -2.55 2.00
CA GLN A 366 0.32 -1.95 3.23
C GLN A 366 1.05 -0.67 3.68
N GLU A 367 2.22 -0.37 3.10
CA GLU A 367 3.00 0.82 3.44
C GLU A 367 3.42 1.59 2.18
N GLY A 368 3.16 2.90 2.19
CA GLY A 368 3.60 3.83 1.15
C GLY A 368 3.66 5.28 1.64
N GLU A 369 4.42 6.10 0.93
CA GLU A 369 4.59 7.53 1.19
C GLU A 369 3.69 8.34 0.25
N THR A 370 2.79 9.16 0.80
CA THR A 370 1.86 10.01 0.03
C THR A 370 2.24 11.48 0.13
N ASN A 371 2.42 12.13 -1.02
CA ASN A 371 2.60 13.58 -1.15
C ASN A 371 1.39 14.20 -1.87
N THR A 372 0.98 15.40 -1.46
CA THR A 372 -0.15 16.14 -2.06
C THR A 372 0.34 17.45 -2.66
N THR A 373 -0.11 17.77 -3.88
CA THR A 373 0.23 19.02 -4.58
C THR A 373 -1.01 19.62 -5.24
N LEU A 374 -1.10 20.95 -5.32
CA LEU A 374 -2.15 21.62 -6.08
C LEU A 374 -1.82 21.64 -7.58
N ILE A 375 -2.86 21.55 -8.42
CA ILE A 375 -2.80 21.79 -9.86
C ILE A 375 -3.87 22.83 -10.23
N THR A 376 -3.45 23.89 -10.90
CA THR A 376 -4.29 25.04 -11.29
C THR A 376 -4.45 25.12 -12.80
N PHE A 377 -5.70 25.09 -13.26
CA PHE A 377 -6.12 25.21 -14.65
C PHE A 377 -6.65 26.63 -14.90
N ASN A 378 -5.78 27.54 -15.35
CA ASN A 378 -6.10 28.96 -15.50
C ASN A 378 -5.93 29.40 -16.97
N GLY A 379 -7.03 29.70 -17.66
CA GLY A 379 -7.03 30.01 -19.10
C GLY A 379 -6.68 28.82 -20.01
N THR A 380 -6.44 27.64 -19.43
CA THR A 380 -6.18 26.38 -20.10
C THR A 380 -6.88 25.24 -19.36
N LYS A 381 -7.30 24.20 -20.09
CA LYS A 381 -7.92 23.00 -19.53
C LYS A 381 -6.97 21.80 -19.43
N SER A 382 -5.67 22.08 -19.53
CA SER A 382 -4.61 21.08 -19.64
C SER A 382 -3.34 21.63 -19.00
N VAL A 383 -2.73 20.85 -18.09
CA VAL A 383 -1.51 21.21 -17.35
C VAL A 383 -0.57 20.01 -17.35
N ILE A 384 0.72 20.26 -17.60
CA ILE A 384 1.75 19.21 -17.53
C ILE A 384 2.33 19.20 -16.11
N LYS A 385 2.25 18.05 -15.43
CA LYS A 385 2.86 17.81 -14.12
C LYS A 385 4.02 16.83 -14.27
N ARG A 386 5.20 17.21 -13.79
CA ARG A 386 6.36 16.30 -13.68
C ARG A 386 6.39 15.62 -12.31
N ILE A 387 6.74 14.33 -12.30
CA ILE A 387 6.83 13.48 -11.10
C ILE A 387 8.09 12.62 -11.24
N GLU A 388 8.88 12.51 -10.16
CA GLU A 388 10.10 11.70 -10.11
C GLU A 388 9.82 10.36 -9.41
N VAL A 389 10.30 9.26 -9.96
CA VAL A 389 10.14 7.91 -9.38
C VAL A 389 11.23 7.67 -8.33
N PRO A 390 10.90 7.43 -7.04
CA PRO A 390 11.91 7.15 -6.02
C PRO A 390 12.72 5.89 -6.32
N GLU A 391 14.00 5.89 -5.98
CA GLU A 391 14.92 4.74 -6.15
C GLU A 391 14.40 3.44 -5.52
N TRP A 392 13.72 3.55 -4.38
CA TRP A 392 13.15 2.43 -3.64
C TRP A 392 11.76 2.01 -4.10
N ALA A 393 11.07 2.81 -4.92
CA ALA A 393 9.69 2.57 -5.28
C ALA A 393 9.52 1.27 -6.08
N TYR A 394 8.42 0.57 -5.83
CA TYR A 394 7.95 -0.55 -6.64
C TYR A 394 6.85 -0.12 -7.60
N TYR A 395 5.88 0.59 -7.03
CA TYR A 395 4.63 0.99 -7.64
C TYR A 395 4.26 2.38 -7.12
N GLY A 396 3.52 3.15 -7.89
CA GLY A 396 3.00 4.45 -7.47
C GLY A 396 1.67 4.78 -8.10
N GLU A 397 0.92 5.67 -7.46
CA GLU A 397 -0.38 6.14 -7.91
C GLU A 397 -0.45 7.66 -7.86
N VAL A 398 -0.94 8.25 -8.94
CA VAL A 398 -1.20 9.68 -9.08
C VAL A 398 -2.71 9.86 -9.13
N ARG A 399 -3.32 10.65 -8.24
CA ARG A 399 -4.79 10.78 -8.16
C ARG A 399 -5.24 12.23 -8.14
N ILE A 400 -6.27 12.60 -8.89
CA ILE A 400 -6.92 13.93 -8.85
C ILE A 400 -8.43 13.78 -9.13
N GLY A 401 -9.24 14.14 -8.13
CA GLY A 401 -10.66 13.78 -8.14
C GLY A 401 -10.81 12.26 -8.29
N ASN A 402 -11.58 11.82 -9.29
CA ASN A 402 -11.75 10.40 -9.62
C ASN A 402 -10.72 9.87 -10.63
N ALA A 403 -9.86 10.72 -11.21
CA ALA A 403 -8.85 10.28 -12.17
C ALA A 403 -7.63 9.72 -11.46
N ILE A 404 -7.12 8.59 -11.97
CA ILE A 404 -5.96 7.87 -11.43
C ILE A 404 -4.98 7.63 -12.58
N ALA A 405 -3.69 7.80 -12.34
CA ALA A 405 -2.64 7.23 -13.19
C ALA A 405 -1.70 6.34 -12.37
N LYS A 406 -1.37 5.16 -12.90
CA LYS A 406 -0.60 4.12 -12.22
C LYS A 406 0.85 4.07 -12.76
N ILE A 407 1.85 4.04 -11.89
CA ILE A 407 3.28 4.03 -12.23
C ILE A 407 3.88 2.71 -11.77
N TYR A 408 4.54 2.00 -12.68
CA TYR A 408 5.10 0.67 -12.41
C TYR A 408 6.60 0.65 -12.60
N THR A 409 7.31 -0.06 -11.73
CA THR A 409 8.73 -0.38 -11.89
C THR A 409 8.92 -1.90 -11.99
N LEU A 410 9.91 -2.33 -12.77
CA LEU A 410 10.28 -3.75 -12.86
C LEU A 410 11.09 -4.14 -11.62
N LYS A 411 10.69 -5.22 -10.94
CA LYS A 411 11.50 -5.91 -9.93
C LYS A 411 11.55 -7.42 -10.24
N PRO A 412 12.60 -8.14 -9.82
CA PRO A 412 12.64 -9.60 -9.96
C PRO A 412 11.54 -10.28 -9.12
N ASN A 413 10.86 -11.28 -9.68
CA ASN A 413 9.92 -12.18 -9.02
C ASN A 413 10.43 -13.63 -9.14
N ILE A 414 10.34 -14.41 -8.07
CA ILE A 414 10.58 -15.87 -8.07
C ILE A 414 9.24 -16.58 -7.94
N TRP A 415 8.95 -17.47 -8.87
CA TRP A 415 7.91 -18.47 -8.71
C TRP A 415 8.55 -19.86 -8.56
N THR A 416 8.21 -20.59 -7.48
CA THR A 416 8.77 -21.92 -7.18
C THR A 416 7.65 -22.95 -7.00
N GLU A 417 7.90 -24.19 -7.40
CA GLU A 417 7.13 -25.37 -7.02
C GLU A 417 8.04 -26.52 -6.52
N VAL A 418 7.53 -27.28 -5.54
CA VAL A 418 8.33 -28.26 -4.79
C VAL A 418 7.54 -29.52 -4.50
N TRP A 419 8.13 -30.69 -4.78
CA TRP A 419 7.51 -31.99 -4.50
C TRP A 419 8.51 -33.03 -4.00
N ALA A 420 8.03 -33.98 -3.18
CA ALA A 420 8.82 -35.11 -2.72
C ALA A 420 8.53 -36.38 -3.53
N ASN A 421 9.57 -37.03 -4.05
CA ASN A 421 9.47 -38.32 -4.70
C ASN A 421 9.40 -39.48 -3.67
N LEU A 422 8.23 -39.65 -3.03
CA LEU A 422 8.00 -40.70 -2.03
C LEU A 422 7.37 -41.97 -2.62
N THR A 423 7.71 -43.13 -2.05
CA THR A 423 7.05 -44.41 -2.35
C THR A 423 6.40 -44.99 -1.09
N TYR A 424 5.08 -45.16 -1.09
CA TYR A 424 4.32 -45.73 0.03
C TYR A 424 3.86 -47.18 -0.26
N SER A 425 3.91 -48.05 0.76
CA SER A 425 3.23 -49.35 0.77
C SER A 425 2.34 -49.50 2.01
N PRO A 426 1.08 -49.98 1.87
CA PRO A 426 0.19 -50.27 3.01
C PRO A 426 0.76 -51.29 4.03
N GLU A 427 1.76 -52.07 3.64
CA GLU A 427 2.33 -53.16 4.44
C GLU A 427 3.59 -52.72 5.21
N THR A 428 4.29 -51.68 4.73
CA THR A 428 5.61 -51.27 5.25
C THR A 428 5.74 -49.77 5.52
N GLY A 429 4.74 -48.95 5.18
CA GLY A 429 4.83 -47.50 5.19
C GLY A 429 5.66 -46.93 4.03
N LEU A 430 6.22 -45.73 4.25
CA LEU A 430 7.11 -45.04 3.30
C LEU A 430 8.46 -45.76 3.16
N GLN A 431 8.96 -45.88 1.93
CA GLN A 431 10.23 -46.51 1.59
C GLN A 431 11.37 -45.49 1.55
N ILE A 432 12.55 -45.87 2.04
CA ILE A 432 13.71 -44.98 2.22
C ILE A 432 14.43 -44.69 0.90
N GLY A 433 14.49 -43.41 0.50
CA GLY A 433 15.38 -42.96 -0.59
C GLY A 433 15.06 -41.60 -1.21
N ASP A 434 14.39 -40.74 -0.47
CA ASP A 434 13.55 -39.68 -1.02
C ASP A 434 14.33 -38.45 -1.49
N THR A 435 13.85 -37.84 -2.57
CA THR A 435 14.44 -36.62 -3.11
C THR A 435 13.37 -35.57 -3.35
N LEU A 436 13.60 -34.36 -2.85
CA LEU A 436 12.87 -33.18 -3.28
C LEU A 436 13.25 -32.86 -4.71
N LEU A 437 12.24 -32.57 -5.52
CA LEU A 437 12.38 -32.05 -6.86
C LEU A 437 11.70 -30.68 -6.87
N ILE A 438 12.49 -29.69 -7.24
CA ILE A 438 12.20 -28.27 -7.10
C ILE A 438 12.35 -27.69 -8.49
N TRP A 439 11.39 -26.90 -8.93
CA TRP A 439 11.44 -26.21 -10.21
C TRP A 439 10.77 -24.86 -10.09
N GLY A 440 11.05 -23.95 -11.02
CA GLY A 440 10.52 -22.61 -10.94
C GLY A 440 11.02 -21.70 -12.04
N GLU A 441 10.71 -20.42 -11.91
CA GLU A 441 11.08 -19.34 -12.83
C GLU A 441 11.50 -18.09 -12.04
N LEU A 442 12.54 -17.41 -12.52
CA LEU A 442 12.92 -16.07 -12.08
C LEU A 442 12.79 -15.13 -13.28
N LYS A 443 11.92 -14.12 -13.18
CA LYS A 443 11.67 -13.10 -14.21
C LYS A 443 11.54 -11.72 -13.59
N ASN A 444 11.58 -10.66 -14.40
CA ASN A 444 11.17 -9.33 -13.93
C ASN A 444 9.65 -9.17 -14.09
N GLU A 445 8.99 -8.54 -13.13
CA GLU A 445 7.56 -8.25 -13.20
C GLU A 445 7.23 -6.86 -12.61
N THR A 446 6.05 -6.35 -12.97
CA THR A 446 5.40 -5.16 -12.40
C THR A 446 4.22 -5.59 -11.54
N LYS A 447 3.76 -4.71 -10.62
CA LYS A 447 2.65 -5.01 -9.69
C LYS A 447 1.45 -5.70 -10.35
N ASP A 448 1.00 -5.13 -11.46
CA ASP A 448 -0.06 -5.70 -12.29
C ASP A 448 0.57 -6.11 -13.64
N TRP A 449 0.02 -7.14 -14.28
CA TRP A 449 0.50 -7.64 -15.58
C TRP A 449 -0.21 -6.92 -16.72
N PHE A 450 0.54 -6.47 -17.72
CA PHE A 450 -0.01 -5.86 -18.94
C PHE A 450 0.54 -6.52 -20.20
N TYR A 451 -0.36 -6.88 -21.11
CA TYR A 451 -0.02 -7.48 -22.40
C TYR A 451 0.98 -6.63 -23.19
N GLU A 452 0.78 -5.31 -23.21
CA GLU A 452 1.66 -4.36 -23.90
C GLU A 452 3.10 -4.31 -23.34
N TRP A 453 3.35 -4.90 -22.16
CA TRP A 453 4.64 -4.97 -21.48
C TRP A 453 5.22 -6.40 -21.43
N GLU A 454 4.62 -7.39 -22.10
CA GLU A 454 5.07 -8.79 -22.09
C GLU A 454 6.57 -8.93 -22.45
N ASP A 455 7.04 -8.15 -23.42
CA ASP A 455 8.45 -8.12 -23.85
C ASP A 455 9.45 -7.80 -22.71
N PHE A 456 9.00 -7.15 -21.63
CA PHE A 456 9.78 -6.80 -20.43
C PHE A 456 9.76 -7.89 -19.34
N TYR A 457 8.80 -8.81 -19.37
CA TYR A 457 8.61 -9.84 -18.32
C TYR A 457 9.42 -11.13 -18.56
N LYS A 458 10.46 -11.07 -19.38
CA LYS A 458 11.27 -12.23 -19.75
C LYS A 458 12.12 -12.72 -18.59
N GLY A 459 12.31 -14.05 -18.55
CA GLY A 459 13.14 -14.74 -17.58
C GLY A 459 14.58 -14.20 -17.50
N LEU A 460 15.10 -14.11 -16.27
CA LEU A 460 16.46 -13.67 -15.99
C LEU A 460 17.42 -14.85 -16.17
N VAL A 461 18.20 -14.83 -17.24
CA VAL A 461 19.07 -15.95 -17.67
C VAL A 461 20.41 -15.99 -16.91
N ASN A 462 20.83 -17.20 -16.51
CA ASN A 462 22.12 -17.47 -15.85
C ASN A 462 22.34 -16.71 -14.52
N GLU A 463 21.27 -16.30 -13.86
CA GLU A 463 21.27 -15.86 -12.46
C GLU A 463 21.45 -17.05 -11.51
N THR A 464 21.90 -16.77 -10.29
CA THR A 464 22.14 -17.78 -9.25
C THR A 464 21.06 -17.72 -8.18
N LEU A 465 20.46 -18.86 -7.89
CA LEU A 465 19.45 -19.05 -6.84
C LEU A 465 19.96 -19.99 -5.76
N TYR A 466 19.59 -19.70 -4.51
CA TYR A 466 19.98 -20.45 -3.32
C TYR A 466 18.74 -21.13 -2.76
N VAL A 467 18.80 -22.45 -2.62
CA VAL A 467 17.67 -23.30 -2.24
C VAL A 467 17.98 -23.91 -0.87
N PHE A 468 17.38 -23.34 0.17
CA PHE A 468 17.58 -23.73 1.56
C PHE A 468 16.51 -24.72 2.02
N THR A 469 16.94 -25.70 2.81
CA THR A 469 16.07 -26.69 3.48
C THR A 469 16.57 -26.90 4.91
N PRO A 470 15.79 -27.50 5.84
CA PRO A 470 16.27 -27.85 7.18
C PRO A 470 17.46 -28.81 7.21
N TRP A 471 17.82 -29.43 6.09
CA TRP A 471 18.85 -30.45 6.02
C TRP A 471 20.10 -30.00 5.24
N GLY A 472 20.05 -28.84 4.58
CA GLY A 472 21.14 -28.34 3.74
C GLY A 472 20.71 -27.29 2.72
N ILE A 473 21.66 -26.88 1.89
CA ILE A 473 21.51 -25.83 0.88
C ILE A 473 22.00 -26.39 -0.46
N GLU A 474 21.29 -26.10 -1.55
CA GLU A 474 21.72 -26.34 -2.92
C GLU A 474 21.76 -24.99 -3.67
N THR A 475 22.66 -24.85 -4.64
CA THR A 475 22.74 -23.65 -5.49
C THR A 475 22.43 -24.03 -6.94
N VAL A 476 21.47 -23.34 -7.56
CA VAL A 476 21.06 -23.59 -8.94
C VAL A 476 21.18 -22.33 -9.80
N LYS A 477 21.14 -22.53 -11.12
CA LYS A 477 21.16 -21.45 -12.10
C LYS A 477 19.95 -21.50 -13.01
N THR A 478 19.56 -20.34 -13.50
CA THR A 478 18.47 -20.18 -14.45
C THR A 478 18.91 -20.42 -15.90
N GLU A 479 18.02 -21.03 -16.69
CA GLU A 479 18.18 -21.39 -18.10
C GLU A 479 17.77 -20.22 -19.04
N GLU A 480 17.71 -20.45 -20.36
CA GLU A 480 17.49 -19.39 -21.38
C GLU A 480 16.14 -18.66 -21.26
N ASP A 481 15.17 -19.22 -20.54
CA ASP A 481 13.85 -18.63 -20.26
C ASP A 481 13.65 -18.29 -18.77
N GLY A 482 14.72 -18.19 -17.99
CA GLY A 482 14.67 -17.89 -16.55
C GLY A 482 14.25 -19.05 -15.66
N LYS A 483 13.94 -20.23 -16.22
CA LYS A 483 13.55 -21.41 -15.43
C LYS A 483 14.74 -22.07 -14.75
N TYR A 484 14.49 -22.77 -13.65
CA TYR A 484 15.50 -23.54 -12.93
C TYR A 484 14.93 -24.84 -12.38
N ASN A 485 15.82 -25.79 -12.11
CA ASN A 485 15.49 -27.09 -11.52
C ASN A 485 16.55 -27.48 -10.48
N ALA A 486 16.13 -27.97 -9.31
CA ALA A 486 17.00 -28.49 -8.25
C ALA A 486 16.54 -29.90 -7.80
N LYS A 487 17.49 -30.69 -7.28
CA LYS A 487 17.20 -32.01 -6.72
C LYS A 487 17.95 -32.21 -5.40
N ILE A 488 17.23 -32.22 -4.29
CA ILE A 488 17.80 -32.28 -2.94
C ILE A 488 17.47 -33.64 -2.29
N PHE A 489 18.43 -34.26 -1.61
CA PHE A 489 18.22 -35.53 -0.91
C PHE A 489 17.65 -35.30 0.49
N VAL A 490 16.61 -36.06 0.86
CA VAL A 490 15.99 -35.99 2.19
C VAL A 490 16.57 -37.10 3.10
N PRO A 491 17.10 -36.78 4.29
CA PRO A 491 17.51 -37.81 5.24
C PRO A 491 16.29 -38.63 5.70
N SER A 492 16.36 -39.96 5.57
CA SER A 492 15.25 -40.86 5.87
C SER A 492 14.76 -40.87 7.32
N GLU A 493 15.59 -40.38 8.25
CA GLU A 493 15.28 -40.23 9.68
C GLU A 493 14.56 -38.90 9.99
N LYS A 494 14.25 -38.08 8.97
CA LYS A 494 13.83 -36.68 9.10
C LYS A 494 12.56 -36.29 8.33
N LEU A 495 11.86 -37.25 7.69
CA LEU A 495 10.53 -37.00 7.16
C LEU A 495 9.49 -36.92 8.31
N PRO A 496 8.51 -36.00 8.25
CA PRO A 496 7.39 -35.99 9.17
C PRO A 496 6.56 -37.28 9.11
N ASP A 497 5.94 -37.64 10.22
CA ASP A 497 4.90 -38.66 10.26
C ASP A 497 3.68 -38.14 9.48
N MET A 498 3.61 -38.53 8.20
CA MET A 498 2.90 -37.89 7.07
C MET A 498 1.37 -37.71 7.17
N ILE A 499 0.80 -38.01 8.33
CA ILE A 499 -0.63 -38.02 8.65
C ILE A 499 -1.03 -36.75 9.40
N TRP A 500 -0.08 -36.12 10.07
CA TRP A 500 -0.34 -35.07 11.05
C TRP A 500 0.12 -33.70 10.59
N ASP A 501 1.22 -33.59 9.83
CA ASP A 501 1.87 -32.29 9.66
C ASP A 501 2.01 -31.80 8.22
N ARG A 502 1.83 -30.48 8.07
CA ARG A 502 2.21 -29.70 6.91
C ARG A 502 3.39 -28.77 7.27
N LEU A 503 4.57 -28.82 6.66
CA LEU A 503 5.22 -29.66 5.63
C LEU A 503 6.76 -29.40 5.81
N PRO A 504 7.72 -30.17 5.23
CA PRO A 504 9.08 -29.65 5.13
C PRO A 504 9.08 -28.40 4.23
N GLU A 505 9.65 -27.29 4.72
CA GLU A 505 9.67 -26.01 4.01
C GLU A 505 11.01 -25.79 3.28
N VAL A 506 10.90 -25.33 2.03
CA VAL A 506 12.02 -24.92 1.17
C VAL A 506 11.95 -23.41 0.99
N LEU A 507 13.06 -22.73 1.19
CA LEU A 507 13.20 -21.29 0.92
C LEU A 507 14.12 -21.10 -0.30
N VAL A 508 13.62 -20.50 -1.36
CA VAL A 508 14.42 -20.10 -2.53
C VAL A 508 14.70 -18.60 -2.44
N LEU A 509 15.97 -18.22 -2.60
CA LEU A 509 16.46 -16.84 -2.45
C LEU A 509 17.33 -16.44 -3.63
N HIS A 510 17.17 -15.20 -4.09
CA HIS A 510 18.03 -14.57 -5.09
C HIS A 510 18.87 -13.44 -4.46
N ARG A 511 19.98 -13.07 -5.13
CA ARG A 511 20.87 -11.99 -4.67
C ARG A 511 20.18 -10.64 -4.46
N SER A 512 19.07 -10.33 -5.15
CA SER A 512 18.31 -9.09 -4.93
C SER A 512 17.47 -9.09 -3.65
N GLY A 513 17.44 -10.18 -2.89
CA GLY A 513 16.60 -10.33 -1.69
C GLY A 513 15.18 -10.81 -1.96
N VAL A 514 14.75 -10.93 -3.22
CA VAL A 514 13.51 -11.64 -3.58
C VAL A 514 13.61 -13.09 -3.13
N TYR A 515 12.53 -13.58 -2.55
CA TYR A 515 12.44 -14.94 -2.03
C TYR A 515 11.06 -15.53 -2.29
N GLU A 516 11.02 -16.86 -2.39
CA GLU A 516 9.79 -17.63 -2.42
C GLU A 516 10.00 -18.85 -1.52
N ASP A 517 9.12 -19.01 -0.53
CA ASP A 517 9.10 -20.19 0.33
C ASP A 517 7.93 -21.10 -0.03
N LYS A 518 8.24 -22.39 -0.19
CA LYS A 518 7.30 -23.42 -0.62
C LYS A 518 7.32 -24.60 0.32
N THR A 519 6.16 -25.20 0.43
CA THR A 519 5.93 -26.40 1.21
C THR A 519 6.01 -27.63 0.29
N VAL A 520 6.70 -28.69 0.72
CA VAL A 520 7.03 -29.86 -0.13
C VAL A 520 5.81 -30.74 -0.38
N ASP A 521 5.14 -30.61 -1.54
CA ASP A 521 3.91 -31.36 -1.76
C ASP A 521 4.15 -32.87 -1.83
N THR A 522 3.33 -33.63 -1.09
CA THR A 522 3.48 -35.09 -0.92
C THR A 522 2.58 -35.86 -1.90
N PRO A 523 2.97 -37.09 -2.32
CA PRO A 523 2.12 -37.93 -3.17
C PRO A 523 0.76 -38.23 -2.51
N ARG A 524 -0.32 -37.87 -3.21
CA ARG A 524 -1.71 -38.14 -2.81
C ARG A 524 -2.44 -38.84 -3.96
N ALA A 525 -3.24 -39.86 -3.65
CA ALA A 525 -4.18 -40.42 -4.62
C ALA A 525 -5.27 -39.38 -5.01
N ARG A 526 -5.84 -39.52 -6.21
CA ARG A 526 -6.99 -38.72 -6.67
C ARG A 526 -8.28 -39.49 -6.48
N VAL A 527 -9.19 -38.93 -5.69
CA VAL A 527 -10.50 -39.51 -5.39
C VAL A 527 -11.55 -38.74 -6.19
N PHE A 528 -11.97 -39.32 -7.31
CA PHE A 528 -13.01 -38.77 -8.17
C PHE A 528 -14.38 -39.20 -7.66
N VAL A 529 -15.18 -38.23 -7.24
CA VAL A 529 -16.58 -38.44 -6.85
C VAL A 529 -17.48 -38.01 -8.00
N ASN A 530 -18.43 -38.87 -8.36
CA ASN A 530 -19.53 -38.56 -9.27
C ASN A 530 -20.84 -38.85 -8.53
N ILE A 531 -21.53 -37.79 -8.14
CA ILE A 531 -22.82 -37.84 -7.45
C ILE A 531 -23.96 -37.61 -8.43
N THR A 532 -24.96 -38.47 -8.40
CA THR A 532 -26.17 -38.40 -9.23
C THR A 532 -27.39 -38.77 -8.39
N THR A 533 -28.60 -38.52 -8.88
CA THR A 533 -29.84 -38.96 -8.19
C THR A 533 -29.93 -40.46 -7.94
N GLY A 534 -29.17 -41.29 -8.68
CA GLY A 534 -29.12 -42.74 -8.50
C GLY A 534 -28.04 -43.22 -7.52
N GLY A 535 -27.25 -42.31 -6.97
CA GLY A 535 -26.22 -42.61 -5.97
C GLY A 535 -24.87 -41.95 -6.25
N VAL A 536 -23.89 -42.34 -5.44
CA VAL A 536 -22.51 -41.83 -5.49
C VAL A 536 -21.59 -42.91 -6.06
N ARG A 537 -20.80 -42.55 -7.08
CA ARG A 537 -19.70 -43.37 -7.58
C ARG A 537 -18.36 -42.72 -7.22
N ILE A 538 -17.49 -43.49 -6.60
CA ILE A 538 -16.15 -43.10 -6.17
C ILE A 538 -15.17 -43.86 -7.05
N ASN A 539 -14.18 -43.18 -7.64
CA ASN A 539 -13.06 -43.85 -8.31
C ASN A 539 -11.76 -43.30 -7.71
N VAL A 540 -10.89 -44.20 -7.23
CA VAL A 540 -9.56 -43.85 -6.74
C VAL A 540 -8.59 -44.13 -7.87
N GLU A 541 -8.00 -43.06 -8.40
CA GLU A 541 -7.02 -43.09 -9.47
C GLU A 541 -5.65 -42.68 -8.93
N PRO A 542 -4.56 -43.30 -9.44
CA PRO A 542 -3.23 -42.75 -9.21
C PRO A 542 -3.15 -41.30 -9.73
N SER A 543 -2.27 -40.51 -9.13
CA SER A 543 -1.92 -39.24 -9.74
C SER A 543 -1.12 -39.54 -11.01
N ASN A 544 -1.75 -39.23 -12.14
CA ASN A 544 -1.18 -39.21 -13.49
C ASN A 544 -1.32 -37.78 -14.00
N ASP A 545 -0.94 -36.81 -13.17
CA ASP A 545 -0.75 -35.46 -13.66
C ASP A 545 0.54 -35.42 -14.51
N TRP A 546 0.65 -34.47 -15.43
CA TRP A 546 1.89 -34.32 -16.23
C TRP A 546 3.09 -33.94 -15.33
N MET A 547 2.82 -33.34 -14.16
CA MET A 547 3.80 -33.08 -13.10
C MET A 547 4.02 -34.25 -12.13
N TYR A 548 3.06 -35.17 -11.98
CA TYR A 548 3.05 -36.19 -10.92
C TYR A 548 2.61 -37.55 -11.48
N ASN A 549 3.55 -38.47 -11.67
CA ASN A 549 3.29 -39.80 -12.24
C ASN A 549 3.67 -40.90 -11.24
N TRP A 550 2.75 -41.21 -10.31
CA TRP A 550 2.94 -42.20 -9.26
C TRP A 550 1.75 -43.14 -9.12
N ASN A 551 2.02 -44.44 -9.17
CA ASN A 551 1.06 -45.52 -8.94
C ASN A 551 0.65 -45.67 -7.45
N LEU A 552 0.40 -44.58 -6.72
CA LEU A 552 -0.14 -44.66 -5.36
C LEU A 552 -1.63 -45.06 -5.41
N ILE A 553 -1.95 -46.16 -4.72
CA ILE A 553 -3.31 -46.54 -4.34
C ILE A 553 -3.28 -46.80 -2.83
N THR A 554 -3.60 -45.77 -2.07
CA THR A 554 -3.71 -45.81 -0.61
C THR A 554 -5.17 -46.02 -0.20
N PRO A 555 -5.46 -46.75 0.90
CA PRO A 555 -6.78 -46.76 1.49
C PRO A 555 -7.15 -45.38 2.01
N ALA A 556 -8.44 -45.05 1.98
CA ALA A 556 -8.99 -43.80 2.46
C ALA A 556 -10.34 -44.04 3.15
N VAL A 557 -10.75 -43.13 4.02
CA VAL A 557 -12.12 -42.98 4.51
C VAL A 557 -12.72 -41.80 3.76
N LEU A 558 -13.81 -42.02 3.03
CA LEU A 558 -14.60 -40.96 2.41
C LEU A 558 -15.95 -40.89 3.12
N GLU A 559 -16.34 -39.70 3.56
CA GLU A 559 -17.70 -39.44 4.05
C GLU A 559 -18.43 -38.40 3.20
N PHE A 560 -19.75 -38.45 3.24
CA PHE A 560 -20.60 -37.45 2.60
C PHE A 560 -21.98 -37.34 3.24
N GLY A 561 -22.59 -36.17 3.07
CA GLY A 561 -23.95 -35.86 3.50
C GLY A 561 -24.46 -34.66 2.72
N GLN A 562 -25.78 -34.40 2.77
CA GLN A 562 -26.31 -33.12 2.31
C GLN A 562 -25.71 -32.03 3.21
N ALA A 563 -25.41 -30.84 2.69
CA ALA A 563 -24.73 -29.80 3.46
C ALA A 563 -25.18 -28.39 3.08
N PHE A 564 -24.90 -27.45 3.99
CA PHE A 564 -24.98 -26.01 3.80
C PHE A 564 -23.76 -25.40 4.51
N GLU A 565 -23.00 -24.57 3.78
CA GLU A 565 -21.67 -24.14 4.20
C GLU A 565 -20.82 -25.35 4.63
N GLU A 566 -20.13 -25.28 5.78
CA GLU A 566 -19.30 -26.37 6.32
C GLU A 566 -20.10 -27.44 7.12
N HIS A 567 -21.42 -27.27 7.23
CA HIS A 567 -22.29 -28.07 8.11
C HIS A 567 -23.09 -29.13 7.34
N TYR A 568 -23.09 -30.36 7.85
CA TYR A 568 -23.94 -31.43 7.34
C TYR A 568 -25.39 -31.29 7.79
N ILE A 569 -26.32 -31.36 6.85
CA ILE A 569 -27.76 -31.40 7.08
C ILE A 569 -28.19 -32.84 7.35
N GLY A 570 -28.26 -33.21 8.63
CA GLY A 570 -28.81 -34.48 9.08
C GLY A 570 -27.89 -35.69 8.91
N ASN A 571 -28.23 -36.60 7.99
CA ASN A 571 -27.56 -37.90 7.88
C ASN A 571 -26.21 -37.78 7.16
N VAL A 572 -25.19 -38.45 7.71
CA VAL A 572 -23.83 -38.49 7.13
C VAL A 572 -23.38 -39.94 7.00
N THR A 573 -23.05 -40.35 5.79
CA THR A 573 -22.53 -41.68 5.45
C THR A 573 -21.00 -41.65 5.46
N SER A 574 -20.37 -42.68 6.01
CA SER A 574 -18.91 -42.87 6.00
C SER A 574 -18.56 -44.21 5.37
N ILE A 575 -17.44 -44.25 4.64
CA ILE A 575 -17.04 -45.38 3.81
C ILE A 575 -15.52 -45.53 3.81
N TYR A 576 -15.04 -46.67 4.31
CA TYR A 576 -13.68 -47.13 4.01
C TYR A 576 -13.52 -47.58 2.55
N VAL A 577 -12.62 -46.92 1.83
CA VAL A 577 -12.28 -47.09 0.42
C VAL A 577 -10.92 -47.76 0.29
N ASN A 578 -10.89 -49.02 -0.13
CA ASN A 578 -9.66 -49.82 -0.31
C ASN A 578 -9.49 -50.38 -1.72
N SER A 579 -10.24 -49.86 -2.69
CA SER A 579 -10.25 -50.32 -4.08
C SER A 579 -10.37 -49.14 -5.05
N SER A 580 -10.04 -49.38 -6.33
CA SER A 580 -10.02 -48.32 -7.35
C SER A 580 -11.41 -47.80 -7.77
N SER A 581 -12.50 -48.49 -7.41
CA SER A 581 -13.86 -47.99 -7.67
C SER A 581 -14.88 -48.57 -6.71
N ILE A 582 -15.69 -47.70 -6.09
CA ILE A 582 -16.80 -48.04 -5.21
C ILE A 582 -18.07 -47.35 -5.72
N THR A 583 -19.24 -47.96 -5.52
CA THR A 583 -20.53 -47.36 -5.88
C THR A 583 -21.53 -47.56 -4.75
N VAL A 584 -22.09 -46.45 -4.28
CA VAL A 584 -23.08 -46.34 -3.22
C VAL A 584 -24.42 -46.05 -3.88
N SER A 585 -25.30 -47.04 -3.95
CA SER A 585 -26.63 -46.85 -4.53
C SER A 585 -27.57 -46.22 -3.51
N SER A 586 -27.95 -44.96 -3.71
CA SER A 586 -28.84 -44.21 -2.83
C SER A 586 -29.65 -43.18 -3.63
N ASN A 587 -30.87 -42.85 -3.18
CA ASN A 587 -31.65 -41.79 -3.79
C ASN A 587 -31.15 -40.43 -3.27
N ILE A 588 -30.32 -39.76 -4.06
CA ILE A 588 -29.79 -38.43 -3.76
C ILE A 588 -30.79 -37.37 -4.24
N SER A 589 -31.10 -36.38 -3.39
CA SER A 589 -31.94 -35.23 -3.74
C SER A 589 -31.11 -34.10 -4.39
N PRO A 590 -31.72 -33.18 -5.14
CA PRO A 590 -31.06 -31.92 -5.53
C PRO A 590 -30.58 -31.13 -4.31
N GLY A 591 -29.43 -30.47 -4.45
CA GLY A 591 -28.80 -29.66 -3.39
C GLY A 591 -27.27 -29.77 -3.36
N GLY A 592 -26.65 -29.11 -2.38
CA GLY A 592 -25.23 -29.24 -2.04
C GLY A 592 -24.95 -30.43 -1.14
N TYR A 593 -23.82 -31.09 -1.39
CA TYR A 593 -23.33 -32.26 -0.66
C TYR A 593 -21.86 -32.07 -0.31
N LEU A 594 -21.54 -32.00 0.98
CA LEU A 594 -20.16 -31.96 1.44
C LEU A 594 -19.58 -33.38 1.41
N PHE A 595 -18.36 -33.50 0.90
CA PHE A 595 -17.56 -34.72 0.94
C PHE A 595 -16.28 -34.43 1.72
N ARG A 596 -15.88 -35.32 2.64
CA ARG A 596 -14.59 -35.25 3.35
C ARG A 596 -13.81 -36.55 3.17
N VAL A 597 -12.49 -36.49 3.00
CA VAL A 597 -11.62 -37.67 2.84
C VAL A 597 -10.40 -37.65 3.77
N LEU A 598 -10.11 -38.80 4.39
CA LEU A 598 -9.01 -39.04 5.31
C LEU A 598 -8.20 -40.28 4.85
N PRO A 599 -6.86 -40.24 4.73
CA PRO A 599 -6.05 -39.04 4.85
C PRO A 599 -6.37 -38.04 3.74
N ASN A 600 -5.80 -36.84 3.91
CA ASN A 600 -5.73 -35.73 2.96
C ASN A 600 -5.40 -36.16 1.50
N HIS A 601 -6.41 -36.63 0.78
CA HIS A 601 -6.36 -37.03 -0.62
C HIS A 601 -6.98 -35.97 -1.52
N TRP A 602 -6.59 -35.95 -2.80
CA TRP A 602 -7.15 -35.00 -3.74
C TRP A 602 -8.62 -35.34 -4.04
N LEU A 603 -9.58 -34.56 -3.52
CA LEU A 603 -10.99 -34.69 -3.91
C LEU A 603 -11.20 -33.99 -5.25
N CYS A 604 -11.47 -34.77 -6.29
CA CYS A 604 -11.45 -34.30 -7.67
C CYS A 604 -12.83 -34.33 -8.34
N LEU A 605 -13.21 -33.18 -8.91
CA LEU A 605 -14.29 -33.04 -9.89
C LEU A 605 -13.72 -33.21 -11.30
N ARG A 606 -14.36 -34.05 -12.12
CA ARG A 606 -14.13 -34.03 -13.57
C ARG A 606 -14.95 -32.89 -14.17
N LYS A 607 -14.30 -31.96 -14.85
CA LYS A 607 -14.91 -30.91 -15.67
C LYS A 607 -14.61 -31.23 -17.16
N ASP A 608 -15.32 -30.61 -18.08
CA ASP A 608 -14.88 -30.61 -19.48
C ASP A 608 -13.58 -29.79 -19.58
N GLY A 609 -12.57 -30.32 -20.28
CA GLY A 609 -11.24 -29.71 -20.37
C GLY A 609 -10.24 -30.06 -19.25
N GLY A 610 -10.65 -30.68 -18.13
CA GLY A 610 -9.70 -31.06 -17.08
C GLY A 610 -10.29 -31.66 -15.81
N SER A 611 -9.46 -31.81 -14.78
CA SER A 611 -9.89 -32.17 -13.42
C SER A 611 -9.51 -31.07 -12.44
N SER A 612 -10.49 -30.46 -11.79
CA SER A 612 -10.22 -29.63 -10.62
C SER A 612 -10.09 -30.55 -9.41
N CYS A 613 -9.07 -30.36 -8.58
CA CYS A 613 -8.80 -31.15 -7.38
C CYS A 613 -8.49 -30.20 -6.21
N HIS A 614 -8.87 -30.56 -4.99
CA HIS A 614 -8.53 -29.81 -3.77
C HIS A 614 -7.75 -30.71 -2.80
N ALA A 615 -6.91 -30.16 -1.94
CA ALA A 615 -6.19 -30.87 -0.88
C ALA A 615 -6.08 -30.03 0.40
N GLY A 616 -6.49 -30.58 1.54
CA GLY A 616 -6.42 -29.92 2.85
C GLY A 616 -5.08 -30.16 3.59
N SER A 617 -5.11 -30.20 4.91
CA SER A 617 -3.97 -30.60 5.77
C SER A 617 -4.14 -32.02 6.31
N HIS A 618 -5.24 -32.29 7.01
CA HIS A 618 -5.53 -33.57 7.69
C HIS A 618 -6.57 -34.40 6.94
N SER A 619 -7.69 -33.76 6.59
CA SER A 619 -8.66 -34.24 5.61
C SER A 619 -8.77 -33.23 4.47
N THR A 620 -9.19 -33.69 3.30
CA THR A 620 -9.66 -32.78 2.24
C THR A 620 -11.16 -32.77 2.27
N GLU A 621 -11.76 -31.60 2.17
CA GLU A 621 -13.19 -31.47 1.94
C GLU A 621 -13.51 -30.82 0.61
N ARG A 622 -14.73 -31.07 0.12
CA ARG A 622 -15.25 -30.47 -1.10
C ARG A 622 -16.75 -30.58 -1.21
N THR A 623 -17.41 -29.51 -1.60
CA THR A 623 -18.84 -29.50 -1.92
C THR A 623 -19.07 -29.94 -3.37
N TYR A 624 -20.04 -30.84 -3.55
CA TYR A 624 -20.54 -31.31 -4.84
C TYR A 624 -22.02 -30.94 -4.95
N PHE A 625 -22.45 -30.55 -6.15
CA PHE A 625 -23.80 -30.03 -6.35
C PHE A 625 -24.61 -30.92 -7.30
N VAL A 626 -25.86 -31.20 -6.94
CA VAL A 626 -26.80 -31.98 -7.75
C VAL A 626 -27.80 -31.03 -8.40
N THR A 627 -27.46 -30.54 -9.59
CA THR A 627 -28.02 -29.33 -10.23
C THR A 627 -28.95 -29.64 -11.41
N ILE A 628 -29.90 -30.56 -11.23
CA ILE A 628 -30.82 -30.99 -12.30
C ILE A 628 -31.59 -29.78 -12.86
N GLY A 629 -31.37 -29.44 -14.12
CA GLY A 629 -32.07 -28.35 -14.81
C GLY A 629 -31.41 -26.97 -14.74
N LEU A 630 -30.25 -26.86 -14.09
CA LEU A 630 -29.39 -25.67 -14.17
C LEU A 630 -28.57 -25.72 -15.47
N GLU A 631 -28.62 -24.66 -16.28
CA GLU A 631 -27.78 -24.47 -17.47
C GLU A 631 -27.06 -23.12 -17.33
N LEU A 632 -25.72 -23.18 -17.22
CA LEU A 632 -24.80 -22.03 -17.23
C LEU A 632 -23.85 -22.22 -18.44
N PRO A 633 -23.64 -21.20 -19.30
CA PRO A 633 -22.72 -21.32 -20.43
C PRO A 633 -21.26 -21.27 -19.98
N ASN A 634 -20.38 -22.02 -20.65
CA ASN A 634 -18.94 -22.03 -20.36
C ASN A 634 -18.14 -21.02 -21.20
N GLU A 635 -18.68 -20.58 -22.33
CA GLU A 635 -18.02 -19.67 -23.28
C GLU A 635 -19.04 -18.65 -23.84
N VAL A 636 -18.65 -17.39 -23.94
CA VAL A 636 -19.43 -16.31 -24.58
C VAL A 636 -18.54 -15.36 -25.38
N THR A 637 -19.12 -14.74 -26.42
CA THR A 637 -18.44 -13.75 -27.26
C THR A 637 -18.71 -12.34 -26.76
N TYR A 638 -17.65 -11.58 -26.50
CA TYR A 638 -17.72 -10.16 -26.15
C TYR A 638 -17.56 -9.28 -27.40
N THR A 639 -18.47 -8.33 -27.57
CA THR A 639 -18.54 -7.43 -28.73
C THR A 639 -18.46 -5.94 -28.36
N GLY A 640 -18.02 -5.63 -27.13
CA GLY A 640 -17.96 -4.28 -26.56
C GLY A 640 -19.20 -3.88 -25.77
N GLY A 641 -19.01 -3.29 -24.58
CA GLY A 641 -20.07 -2.75 -23.71
C GLY A 641 -20.40 -3.67 -22.52
N GLU A 642 -21.68 -3.70 -22.11
CA GLU A 642 -22.18 -4.61 -21.08
C GLU A 642 -22.43 -6.00 -21.71
N LEU A 643 -21.84 -7.06 -21.14
CA LEU A 643 -21.98 -8.44 -21.61
C LEU A 643 -23.24 -9.08 -20.99
N GLU A 644 -24.22 -9.45 -21.83
CA GLU A 644 -25.39 -10.22 -21.42
C GLU A 644 -25.16 -11.72 -21.58
N VAL A 645 -25.24 -12.48 -20.47
CA VAL A 645 -25.03 -13.92 -20.42
C VAL A 645 -26.35 -14.64 -20.11
N PRO A 646 -26.92 -15.44 -21.04
CA PRO A 646 -28.16 -16.17 -20.80
C PRO A 646 -27.92 -17.37 -19.88
N ILE A 647 -28.80 -17.55 -18.89
CA ILE A 647 -28.77 -18.68 -17.96
C ILE A 647 -30.15 -19.32 -17.83
N LYS A 648 -30.20 -20.51 -17.24
CA LYS A 648 -31.46 -21.17 -16.91
C LYS A 648 -31.40 -21.92 -15.58
N LEU A 649 -32.35 -21.63 -14.70
CA LEU A 649 -32.59 -22.35 -13.46
C LEU A 649 -33.51 -23.57 -13.67
N PRO A 650 -33.49 -24.55 -12.74
CA PRO A 650 -34.36 -25.73 -12.79
C PRO A 650 -35.88 -25.44 -12.85
N SER A 651 -36.29 -24.30 -12.30
CA SER A 651 -37.66 -23.78 -12.34
C SER A 651 -37.64 -22.26 -12.14
N LYS A 652 -38.81 -21.63 -12.07
CA LYS A 652 -38.96 -20.24 -11.61
C LYS A 652 -38.23 -20.02 -10.29
N GLY A 653 -37.56 -18.88 -10.18
CA GLY A 653 -36.76 -18.51 -9.02
C GLY A 653 -36.09 -17.15 -9.14
N VAL A 654 -35.18 -16.93 -8.19
CA VAL A 654 -34.36 -15.74 -8.03
C VAL A 654 -32.92 -16.18 -7.86
N PHE A 655 -31.99 -15.46 -8.48
CA PHE A 655 -30.57 -15.76 -8.46
C PHE A 655 -29.74 -14.53 -8.13
N TYR A 656 -28.51 -14.78 -7.71
CA TYR A 656 -27.48 -13.77 -7.57
C TYR A 656 -26.19 -14.23 -8.21
N TYR A 657 -25.34 -13.25 -8.51
CA TYR A 657 -23.98 -13.48 -8.95
C TYR A 657 -23.07 -12.39 -8.40
N SER A 658 -21.81 -12.72 -8.10
CA SER A 658 -20.73 -11.74 -7.97
C SER A 658 -19.51 -12.15 -8.76
N TYR A 659 -18.75 -11.15 -9.21
CA TYR A 659 -17.48 -11.29 -9.91
C TYR A 659 -16.57 -10.12 -9.53
N TYR A 660 -15.26 -10.30 -9.68
CA TYR A 660 -14.27 -9.27 -9.37
C TYR A 660 -13.64 -8.74 -10.67
N ASN A 661 -13.65 -7.42 -10.85
CA ASN A 661 -13.09 -6.73 -12.01
C ASN A 661 -12.63 -5.32 -11.56
N ASP A 662 -11.40 -5.20 -11.06
CA ASP A 662 -10.85 -4.09 -10.24
C ASP A 662 -11.62 -3.79 -8.91
N GLN A 663 -12.92 -4.09 -8.83
CA GLN A 663 -13.75 -4.08 -7.61
C GLN A 663 -14.72 -5.28 -7.60
N GLU A 664 -15.42 -5.52 -6.47
CA GLU A 664 -16.50 -6.52 -6.42
C GLU A 664 -17.79 -5.97 -7.06
N HIS A 665 -18.31 -6.69 -8.06
CA HIS A 665 -19.61 -6.41 -8.67
C HIS A 665 -20.64 -7.44 -8.20
N LEU A 666 -21.80 -6.97 -7.73
CA LEU A 666 -22.91 -7.79 -7.27
C LEU A 666 -24.15 -7.60 -8.14
N GLY A 667 -24.77 -8.71 -8.57
CA GLY A 667 -26.01 -8.71 -9.34
C GLY A 667 -27.07 -9.64 -8.77
N VAL A 668 -28.35 -9.24 -8.90
CA VAL A 668 -29.52 -10.04 -8.55
C VAL A 668 -30.47 -10.08 -9.75
N GLY A 669 -30.93 -11.27 -10.11
CA GLY A 669 -31.86 -11.47 -11.22
C GLY A 669 -32.99 -12.44 -10.87
N PHE A 670 -34.01 -12.44 -11.73
CA PHE A 670 -35.21 -13.25 -11.61
C PHE A 670 -35.42 -14.03 -12.89
N THR A 671 -36.00 -15.23 -12.80
CA THR A 671 -36.30 -16.05 -13.97
C THR A 671 -37.77 -16.03 -14.37
N ASP A 672 -38.03 -16.37 -15.63
CA ASP A 672 -39.40 -16.63 -16.10
C ASP A 672 -39.97 -17.95 -15.49
N GLU A 673 -41.23 -18.25 -15.81
CA GLU A 673 -41.91 -19.48 -15.35
C GLU A 673 -41.22 -20.78 -15.83
N ASN A 674 -40.31 -20.71 -16.81
CA ASN A 674 -39.54 -21.84 -17.34
C ASN A 674 -38.10 -21.88 -16.80
N GLY A 675 -37.72 -20.94 -15.93
CA GLY A 675 -36.38 -20.82 -15.37
C GLY A 675 -35.39 -20.00 -16.19
N ASN A 676 -35.77 -19.36 -17.31
CA ASN A 676 -34.83 -18.58 -18.12
C ASN A 676 -34.49 -17.24 -17.45
N GLY A 677 -33.21 -16.85 -17.43
CA GLY A 677 -32.72 -15.57 -16.90
C GLY A 677 -31.54 -15.02 -17.69
N VAL A 678 -31.10 -13.81 -17.36
CA VAL A 678 -29.93 -13.14 -17.97
C VAL A 678 -29.09 -12.51 -16.86
N ILE A 679 -27.78 -12.74 -16.93
CA ILE A 679 -26.74 -12.11 -16.11
C ILE A 679 -26.10 -10.99 -16.93
N ARG A 680 -25.70 -9.91 -16.25
CA ARG A 680 -25.06 -8.74 -16.87
C ARG A 680 -23.73 -8.45 -16.22
N ILE A 681 -22.71 -8.26 -17.05
CA ILE A 681 -21.31 -8.26 -16.64
C ILE A 681 -20.59 -7.11 -17.35
N GLU A 682 -19.86 -6.30 -16.59
CA GLU A 682 -18.94 -5.29 -17.09
C GLU A 682 -17.59 -5.96 -17.34
N ILE A 683 -17.01 -5.73 -18.52
CA ILE A 683 -15.82 -6.44 -19.01
C ILE A 683 -14.75 -5.41 -19.36
N ASP A 684 -13.58 -5.55 -18.71
CA ASP A 684 -12.39 -4.76 -19.03
C ASP A 684 -12.02 -4.84 -20.52
N PRO A 685 -11.35 -3.83 -21.09
CA PRO A 685 -10.85 -3.87 -22.46
C PRO A 685 -9.94 -5.07 -22.73
N LEU A 686 -10.42 -6.04 -23.52
CA LEU A 686 -9.70 -7.26 -23.90
C LEU A 686 -9.23 -7.19 -25.38
N PRO A 687 -7.97 -7.51 -25.70
CA PRO A 687 -7.44 -7.48 -27.07
C PRO A 687 -8.25 -8.33 -28.05
N GLN A 688 -8.31 -7.94 -29.32
CA GLN A 688 -9.13 -8.66 -30.29
C GLN A 688 -8.60 -10.09 -30.52
N GLY A 689 -9.46 -11.08 -30.31
CA GLY A 689 -9.16 -12.51 -30.50
C GLY A 689 -8.57 -13.20 -29.27
N GLU A 690 -8.23 -12.45 -28.22
CA GLU A 690 -7.84 -13.02 -26.93
C GLU A 690 -9.04 -13.51 -26.11
N TRP A 691 -8.75 -14.28 -25.07
CA TRP A 691 -9.71 -14.85 -24.14
C TRP A 691 -9.38 -14.47 -22.70
N SER A 692 -10.43 -14.17 -21.92
CA SER A 692 -10.34 -13.97 -20.47
C SER A 692 -11.10 -15.06 -19.73
N TRP A 693 -10.61 -15.42 -18.55
CA TRP A 693 -11.29 -16.32 -17.62
C TRP A 693 -11.84 -15.48 -16.49
N MET A 694 -13.15 -15.51 -16.31
CA MET A 694 -13.81 -14.72 -15.28
C MET A 694 -14.51 -15.65 -14.28
N PRO A 695 -14.01 -15.73 -13.03
CA PRO A 695 -14.64 -16.53 -11.99
C PRO A 695 -15.88 -15.79 -11.47
N ILE A 696 -17.03 -16.45 -11.54
CA ILE A 696 -18.31 -15.93 -11.06
C ILE A 696 -18.76 -16.78 -9.87
N LYS A 697 -19.01 -16.15 -8.72
CA LYS A 697 -19.80 -16.77 -7.64
C LYS A 697 -21.27 -16.69 -8.01
N PHE A 698 -21.99 -17.82 -8.00
CA PHE A 698 -23.40 -17.88 -8.39
C PHE A 698 -24.25 -18.63 -7.35
N GLY A 699 -25.49 -18.20 -7.17
CA GLY A 699 -26.46 -18.92 -6.34
C GLY A 699 -27.90 -18.58 -6.68
N PHE A 700 -28.85 -19.41 -6.24
CA PHE A 700 -30.27 -19.24 -6.53
C PHE A 700 -31.19 -19.90 -5.49
N VAL A 701 -32.43 -19.44 -5.47
CA VAL A 701 -33.57 -20.10 -4.83
C VAL A 701 -34.69 -20.25 -5.87
N SER A 702 -35.22 -21.47 -6.01
CA SER A 702 -36.26 -21.82 -6.99
C SER A 702 -37.24 -22.84 -6.42
N ASP A 703 -38.46 -22.95 -6.96
CA ASP A 703 -39.50 -23.90 -6.48
C ASP A 703 -39.03 -25.37 -6.34
N SER A 704 -37.97 -25.76 -7.05
CA SER A 704 -37.43 -27.12 -7.09
C SER A 704 -36.13 -27.32 -6.30
N GLY A 705 -35.51 -26.26 -5.79
CA GLY A 705 -34.25 -26.32 -5.04
C GLY A 705 -33.59 -24.95 -4.83
N ALA A 706 -32.63 -24.90 -3.90
CA ALA A 706 -31.74 -23.77 -3.69
C ALA A 706 -30.28 -24.21 -3.75
N LEU A 707 -29.40 -23.25 -4.05
CA LEU A 707 -27.98 -23.43 -4.24
C LEU A 707 -27.27 -22.12 -3.88
N PHE A 708 -26.18 -22.18 -3.13
CA PHE A 708 -25.46 -20.98 -2.68
C PHE A 708 -23.96 -21.11 -2.99
N ASP A 709 -23.39 -20.02 -3.49
CA ASP A 709 -21.97 -19.76 -3.72
C ASP A 709 -21.20 -20.83 -4.54
N ILE A 710 -21.76 -21.28 -5.66
CA ILE A 710 -21.01 -22.12 -6.60
C ILE A 710 -20.00 -21.30 -7.40
N ASP A 711 -18.84 -21.89 -7.67
CA ASP A 711 -17.88 -21.37 -8.63
C ASP A 711 -18.30 -21.73 -10.06
N TRP A 712 -18.48 -20.71 -10.88
CA TRP A 712 -18.72 -20.83 -12.32
C TRP A 712 -17.64 -20.06 -13.08
N ASP A 713 -16.79 -20.82 -13.78
CA ASP A 713 -15.74 -20.26 -14.63
C ASP A 713 -16.34 -19.93 -16.01
N LEU A 714 -16.40 -18.64 -16.36
CA LEU A 714 -16.87 -18.18 -17.66
C LEU A 714 -15.68 -17.78 -18.54
N VAL A 715 -15.55 -18.39 -19.73
CA VAL A 715 -14.57 -17.96 -20.74
C VAL A 715 -15.20 -16.91 -21.63
N ILE A 716 -14.52 -15.78 -21.78
CA ILE A 716 -14.98 -14.61 -22.53
C ILE A 716 -14.01 -14.36 -23.66
N LYS A 717 -14.49 -14.44 -24.90
CA LYS A 717 -13.68 -14.24 -26.10
C LYS A 717 -13.96 -12.87 -26.71
N SER A 718 -12.95 -12.01 -26.82
CA SER A 718 -13.12 -10.68 -27.42
C SER A 718 -13.11 -10.76 -28.95
N GLU A 719 -14.09 -10.14 -29.59
CA GLU A 719 -14.09 -9.90 -31.05
C GLU A 719 -14.05 -8.40 -31.40
N ALA A 720 -13.98 -7.52 -30.39
CA ALA A 720 -13.89 -6.07 -30.56
C ALA A 720 -12.47 -5.54 -30.30
N ASP A 721 -12.07 -4.56 -31.11
CA ASP A 721 -10.93 -3.69 -30.84
C ASP A 721 -11.37 -2.63 -29.82
N VAL A 722 -10.75 -2.65 -28.63
CA VAL A 722 -11.12 -1.82 -27.46
C VAL A 722 -9.89 -1.25 -26.73
N LEU A 723 -8.67 -1.48 -27.25
CA LEU A 723 -7.43 -1.06 -26.62
C LEU A 723 -6.79 0.11 -27.37
N PRO A 724 -6.12 1.04 -26.66
CA PRO A 724 -5.39 2.12 -27.30
C PRO A 724 -3.95 1.72 -27.67
N PRO A 725 -3.32 2.38 -28.66
CA PRO A 725 -1.95 2.09 -29.07
C PRO A 725 -0.92 2.22 -27.94
N SER A 726 0.03 1.28 -27.85
CA SER A 726 1.20 1.40 -26.99
C SER A 726 2.27 2.30 -27.65
N ILE A 727 2.93 3.17 -26.88
CA ILE A 727 3.98 4.08 -27.35
C ILE A 727 5.21 3.98 -26.45
N THR A 728 6.40 3.83 -27.05
CA THR A 728 7.69 4.04 -26.39
C THR A 728 8.54 5.03 -27.19
N ALA A 729 9.33 5.85 -26.50
CA ALA A 729 10.28 6.74 -27.16
C ALA A 729 11.50 7.08 -26.30
N SER A 730 12.61 7.41 -26.95
CA SER A 730 13.85 7.84 -26.31
C SER A 730 14.58 8.92 -27.12
N VAL A 731 15.40 9.71 -26.44
CA VAL A 731 16.23 10.76 -27.04
C VAL A 731 17.67 10.58 -26.54
N THR A 732 18.60 10.28 -27.46
CA THR A 732 19.98 9.91 -27.12
C THR A 732 20.99 10.75 -27.90
N PRO A 733 21.92 11.46 -27.23
CA PRO A 733 21.93 11.77 -25.78
C PRO A 733 20.81 12.77 -25.43
N GLN A 734 20.42 12.82 -24.14
CA GLN A 734 19.35 13.71 -23.67
C GLN A 734 19.80 15.17 -23.48
N VAL A 735 21.10 15.42 -23.29
CA VAL A 735 21.72 16.75 -23.36
C VAL A 735 22.72 16.76 -24.50
N GLN A 736 22.72 17.81 -25.34
CA GLN A 736 23.54 17.83 -26.55
C GLN A 736 23.96 19.25 -26.98
N GLU A 737 25.14 19.37 -27.57
CA GLU A 737 25.69 20.62 -28.10
C GLU A 737 24.80 21.23 -29.21
N VAL A 738 24.64 22.55 -29.21
CA VAL A 738 23.97 23.31 -30.28
C VAL A 738 24.64 23.03 -31.63
N GLY A 739 23.84 22.71 -32.64
CA GLY A 739 24.30 22.30 -33.96
C GLY A 739 24.71 20.83 -34.07
N LYS A 740 24.71 20.05 -32.98
CA LYS A 740 24.77 18.59 -33.03
C LYS A 740 23.37 17.98 -33.01
N ASN A 741 23.31 16.69 -33.34
CA ASN A 741 22.06 15.93 -33.35
C ASN A 741 21.89 15.11 -32.08
N VAL A 742 20.65 15.01 -31.63
CA VAL A 742 20.16 13.90 -30.81
C VAL A 742 19.44 12.91 -31.73
N THR A 743 19.60 11.62 -31.47
CA THR A 743 18.81 10.56 -32.12
C THR A 743 17.52 10.41 -31.34
N ILE A 744 16.39 10.59 -32.01
CA ILE A 744 15.05 10.36 -31.47
C ILE A 744 14.56 9.03 -32.05
N TYR A 745 14.17 8.11 -31.17
CA TYR A 745 13.55 6.85 -31.52
C TYR A 745 12.11 6.81 -30.98
N ILE A 746 11.16 6.40 -31.81
CA ILE A 746 9.74 6.24 -31.49
C ILE A 746 9.31 4.85 -31.98
N ASP A 747 8.71 4.03 -31.11
CA ASP A 747 8.03 2.78 -31.46
C ASP A 747 6.58 2.86 -30.97
N VAL A 748 5.64 2.62 -31.88
CA VAL A 748 4.20 2.56 -31.59
C VAL A 748 3.69 1.20 -32.04
N ARG A 749 2.88 0.55 -31.21
CA ARG A 749 2.30 -0.77 -31.48
C ARG A 749 0.82 -0.81 -31.11
N ASP A 750 0.10 -1.73 -31.73
CA ASP A 750 -1.35 -1.88 -31.68
C ASP A 750 -1.67 -3.37 -31.88
N ASP A 751 -2.76 -3.90 -31.31
CA ASP A 751 -3.16 -5.29 -31.54
C ASP A 751 -3.83 -5.49 -32.91
N VAL A 752 -4.39 -4.43 -33.51
CA VAL A 752 -5.13 -4.49 -34.79
C VAL A 752 -4.45 -3.68 -35.90
N GLU A 753 -4.71 -2.37 -35.98
CA GLU A 753 -4.17 -1.48 -37.02
C GLU A 753 -4.14 -0.02 -36.55
N LEU A 754 -2.94 0.53 -36.47
CA LEU A 754 -2.72 1.98 -36.35
C LEU A 754 -3.32 2.71 -37.56
N LYS A 755 -3.99 3.82 -37.29
CA LYS A 755 -4.57 4.74 -38.30
C LYS A 755 -3.71 5.97 -38.47
N GLN A 756 -3.23 6.55 -37.38
CA GLN A 756 -2.46 7.79 -37.39
C GLN A 756 -1.44 7.84 -36.25
N VAL A 757 -0.21 8.25 -36.54
CA VAL A 757 0.79 8.60 -35.53
C VAL A 757 1.28 10.01 -35.80
N ASN A 758 1.25 10.86 -34.79
CA ASN A 758 1.72 12.23 -34.82
C ASN A 758 2.85 12.38 -33.82
N TYR A 759 3.81 13.26 -34.09
CA TYR A 759 4.69 13.78 -33.05
C TYR A 759 4.96 15.26 -33.26
N THR A 760 5.22 15.97 -32.17
CA THR A 760 5.66 17.35 -32.13
C THR A 760 6.89 17.48 -31.24
N ILE A 761 7.79 18.39 -31.61
CA ILE A 761 8.87 18.86 -30.75
C ILE A 761 8.60 20.33 -30.51
N THR A 762 8.45 20.72 -29.25
CA THR A 762 8.29 22.12 -28.83
C THR A 762 9.50 22.54 -27.99
N ASN A 763 9.73 23.84 -27.85
CA ASN A 763 10.43 24.39 -26.67
C ASN A 763 9.38 25.10 -25.78
N VAL A 764 9.84 25.93 -24.84
CA VAL A 764 8.99 26.73 -23.95
C VAL A 764 8.13 27.76 -24.69
N THR A 765 8.50 28.16 -25.92
CA THR A 765 7.88 29.30 -26.64
C THR A 765 7.16 28.92 -27.93
N ASP A 766 7.56 27.85 -28.61
CA ASP A 766 7.28 27.57 -30.02
C ASP A 766 7.16 26.08 -30.34
N LEU A 767 6.38 25.78 -31.40
CA LEU A 767 6.36 24.47 -32.06
C LEU A 767 7.51 24.40 -33.09
N ILE A 768 8.50 23.56 -32.82
CA ILE A 768 9.78 23.52 -33.55
C ILE A 768 9.74 22.52 -34.72
N LYS A 769 9.08 21.38 -34.51
CA LYS A 769 8.81 20.36 -35.53
C LYS A 769 7.46 19.71 -35.24
N GLY A 770 6.71 19.33 -36.27
CA GLY A 770 5.52 18.51 -36.14
C GLY A 770 5.32 17.69 -37.41
N GLU A 771 5.10 16.38 -37.27
CA GLU A 771 4.82 15.47 -38.38
C GLU A 771 3.63 14.56 -38.04
N SER A 772 2.96 14.07 -39.07
CA SER A 772 1.77 13.23 -39.00
C SER A 772 1.87 12.15 -40.07
N PHE A 773 1.69 10.90 -39.66
CA PHE A 773 1.77 9.71 -40.49
C PHE A 773 0.42 9.02 -40.46
N ASN A 774 -0.17 8.77 -41.63
CA ASN A 774 -1.24 7.79 -41.73
C ASN A 774 -0.59 6.40 -41.79
N VAL A 775 -0.98 5.51 -40.89
CA VAL A 775 -0.46 4.14 -40.80
C VAL A 775 -1.53 3.17 -41.31
N SER A 776 -1.10 1.97 -41.70
CA SER A 776 -1.98 0.87 -42.11
C SER A 776 -1.30 -0.45 -41.77
N GLY A 777 -1.26 -0.76 -40.47
CA GLY A 777 -0.58 -1.91 -39.88
C GLY A 777 -0.48 -1.77 -38.35
N SER A 778 -0.19 -2.87 -37.66
CA SER A 778 -0.16 -2.97 -36.19
C SER A 778 1.08 -2.36 -35.52
N TRP A 779 2.00 -1.76 -36.27
CA TRP A 779 3.19 -1.11 -35.71
C TRP A 779 3.71 0.03 -36.59
N PHE A 780 4.37 0.98 -35.93
CA PHE A 780 5.05 2.11 -36.56
C PHE A 780 6.32 2.42 -35.77
N SER A 781 7.47 2.36 -36.44
CA SER A 781 8.76 2.75 -35.85
C SER A 781 9.37 3.90 -36.65
N LEU A 782 9.88 4.91 -35.95
CA LEU A 782 10.51 6.08 -36.54
C LEU A 782 11.77 6.45 -35.75
N GLU A 783 12.92 6.33 -36.40
CA GLU A 783 14.19 6.90 -35.93
C GLU A 783 14.54 8.13 -36.78
N PHE A 784 14.83 9.26 -36.14
CA PHE A 784 15.31 10.45 -36.83
C PHE A 784 16.26 11.28 -35.97
N ASN A 785 17.13 12.04 -36.64
CA ASN A 785 18.00 13.01 -35.99
C ASN A 785 17.28 14.36 -35.83
N PHE A 786 17.35 14.93 -34.63
CA PHE A 786 16.96 16.32 -34.37
C PHE A 786 18.18 17.14 -34.00
N THR A 787 18.43 18.24 -34.72
CA THR A 787 19.54 19.15 -34.43
C THR A 787 19.14 20.14 -33.34
N ILE A 788 19.89 20.18 -32.24
CA ILE A 788 19.73 21.20 -31.18
C ILE A 788 19.94 22.59 -31.81
N ARG A 789 18.94 23.46 -31.72
CA ARG A 789 18.94 24.77 -32.41
C ARG A 789 19.52 25.90 -31.56
N GLY A 790 19.31 25.81 -30.25
CA GLY A 790 19.70 26.80 -29.27
C GLY A 790 19.84 26.19 -27.87
N LEU A 791 20.28 27.03 -26.93
CA LEU A 791 20.42 26.74 -25.50
C LEU A 791 19.04 26.79 -24.85
N GLU A 792 18.23 25.76 -25.10
CA GLU A 792 16.80 25.71 -24.81
C GLU A 792 16.40 24.32 -24.30
N ASP A 793 15.25 24.26 -23.64
CA ASP A 793 14.58 23.03 -23.23
C ASP A 793 13.60 22.59 -24.32
N TYR A 794 13.65 21.31 -24.69
CA TYR A 794 12.81 20.71 -25.73
C TYR A 794 11.93 19.61 -25.15
N VAL A 795 10.69 19.53 -25.66
CA VAL A 795 9.73 18.47 -25.32
C VAL A 795 9.30 17.78 -26.60
N LEU A 796 9.57 16.49 -26.71
CA LEU A 796 8.95 15.58 -27.68
C LEU A 796 7.60 15.12 -27.13
N ASN A 797 6.53 15.34 -27.89
CA ASN A 797 5.20 14.82 -27.64
C ASN A 797 4.78 13.92 -28.81
N ILE A 798 4.24 12.76 -28.53
CA ILE A 798 3.83 11.75 -29.51
C ILE A 798 2.36 11.44 -29.23
N MET A 799 1.55 11.32 -30.28
CA MET A 799 0.14 10.93 -30.19
C MET A 799 -0.17 9.86 -31.23
N ALA A 800 -0.63 8.70 -30.82
CA ALA A 800 -1.04 7.61 -31.69
C ALA A 800 -2.56 7.42 -31.66
N VAL A 801 -3.14 6.99 -32.78
CA VAL A 801 -4.57 6.73 -32.99
C VAL A 801 -4.72 5.44 -33.79
N ASP A 802 -5.53 4.51 -33.31
CA ASP A 802 -5.89 3.26 -34.01
C ASP A 802 -7.09 3.46 -34.97
N ARG A 803 -7.55 2.36 -35.57
CA ARG A 803 -8.73 2.37 -36.46
C ARG A 803 -10.07 2.48 -35.74
N ALA A 804 -10.23 1.91 -34.54
CA ALA A 804 -11.43 2.06 -33.72
C ALA A 804 -11.64 3.52 -33.26
N GLY A 805 -10.56 4.26 -33.08
CA GLY A 805 -10.51 5.68 -32.74
C GLY A 805 -9.94 5.98 -31.35
N HIS A 806 -9.34 5.02 -30.63
CA HIS A 806 -8.69 5.31 -29.35
C HIS A 806 -7.39 6.08 -29.57
N VAL A 807 -6.88 6.73 -28.52
CA VAL A 807 -5.77 7.68 -28.60
C VAL A 807 -4.83 7.52 -27.42
N SER A 808 -3.53 7.40 -27.69
CA SER A 808 -2.46 7.41 -26.69
C SER A 808 -1.51 8.58 -26.88
N THR A 809 -0.89 9.07 -25.79
CA THR A 809 0.15 10.11 -25.86
C THR A 809 1.37 9.82 -24.99
N TYR A 810 2.57 10.23 -25.43
CA TYR A 810 3.83 10.01 -24.72
C TYR A 810 4.76 11.25 -24.80
N LEU A 811 5.47 11.57 -23.71
CA LEU A 811 6.29 12.78 -23.57
C LEU A 811 7.77 12.45 -23.21
N VAL A 812 8.73 13.13 -23.85
CA VAL A 812 10.18 13.03 -23.52
C VAL A 812 10.85 14.41 -23.55
N ASN A 813 11.62 14.75 -22.52
CA ASN A 813 12.31 16.05 -22.39
C ASN A 813 13.80 15.92 -22.73
N PHE A 814 14.38 16.88 -23.45
CA PHE A 814 15.81 16.92 -23.80
C PHE A 814 16.32 18.36 -23.96
N PHE A 815 17.64 18.59 -23.91
CA PHE A 815 18.22 19.90 -23.57
C PHE A 815 19.40 20.34 -24.46
N GLY A 816 19.54 21.64 -24.65
CA GLY A 816 20.66 22.25 -25.38
C GLY A 816 21.86 22.65 -24.52
N LYS A 817 23.06 22.53 -25.10
CA LYS A 817 24.37 22.88 -24.49
C LYS A 817 25.26 23.68 -25.44
N LEU A 818 26.10 24.54 -24.92
CA LEU A 818 27.19 25.23 -25.61
C LEU A 818 28.52 24.92 -24.91
N VAL A 819 29.60 24.76 -25.69
CA VAL A 819 30.96 24.58 -25.18
C VAL A 819 31.89 25.52 -25.94
N GLU A 820 32.73 26.25 -25.21
CA GLU A 820 33.86 27.01 -25.75
C GLU A 820 35.15 26.52 -25.10
N THR A 821 36.14 26.14 -25.90
CA THR A 821 37.49 25.76 -25.44
C THR A 821 38.50 26.78 -25.95
N LYS A 822 39.28 27.37 -25.05
CA LYS A 822 40.25 28.42 -25.39
C LYS A 822 41.57 28.22 -24.67
N GLU A 823 42.66 28.23 -25.43
CA GLU A 823 44.02 28.36 -24.89
C GLU A 823 44.27 29.81 -24.48
N LEU A 824 44.71 30.03 -23.25
CA LEU A 824 45.00 31.35 -22.68
C LEU A 824 46.42 31.39 -22.11
N ASN A 825 47.22 32.30 -22.66
CA ASN A 825 48.48 32.72 -22.04
C ASN A 825 48.17 33.84 -21.07
N LEU A 826 48.06 33.48 -19.80
CA LEU A 826 47.72 34.34 -18.69
C LEU A 826 48.96 35.12 -18.24
N THR A 827 48.97 36.44 -18.43
CA THR A 827 50.00 37.34 -17.89
C THR A 827 49.51 37.98 -16.59
N ALA A 828 50.31 37.93 -15.52
CA ALA A 828 49.99 38.50 -14.22
C ALA A 828 49.54 39.97 -14.32
N ASN A 829 48.35 40.27 -13.79
CA ASN A 829 47.67 41.58 -13.84
C ASN A 829 47.19 42.05 -15.25
N GLU A 830 47.24 41.22 -16.29
CA GLU A 830 46.51 41.49 -17.55
C GLU A 830 45.12 40.84 -17.51
N THR A 831 44.15 41.43 -18.21
CA THR A 831 42.77 40.91 -18.30
C THR A 831 42.52 40.14 -19.58
N HIS A 832 41.92 38.95 -19.46
CA HIS A 832 41.61 38.04 -20.57
C HIS A 832 40.12 37.72 -20.60
N GLU A 833 39.48 37.92 -21.76
CA GLU A 833 38.05 37.66 -21.94
C GLU A 833 37.78 36.36 -22.72
N LEU A 834 36.76 35.61 -22.28
CA LEU A 834 36.14 34.48 -22.98
C LEU A 834 34.65 34.78 -23.17
N ASN A 835 34.09 34.48 -24.34
CA ASN A 835 32.68 34.70 -24.65
C ASN A 835 32.09 33.42 -25.24
N VAL A 836 31.10 32.83 -24.57
CA VAL A 836 30.35 31.68 -25.06
C VAL A 836 29.06 32.17 -25.71
N GLY A 837 29.08 32.37 -27.04
CA GLY A 837 27.88 32.58 -27.85
C GLY A 837 26.97 33.75 -27.46
N ASN A 838 27.51 34.83 -26.89
CA ASN A 838 26.76 35.95 -26.27
C ASN A 838 25.83 35.52 -25.09
N GLN A 839 26.00 34.31 -24.55
CA GLN A 839 25.21 33.78 -23.41
C GLN A 839 25.96 33.95 -22.09
N ALA A 840 27.26 33.70 -22.09
CA ALA A 840 28.14 33.88 -20.95
C ALA A 840 29.44 34.59 -21.39
N GLN A 841 29.87 35.59 -20.65
CA GLN A 841 31.20 36.19 -20.75
C GLN A 841 31.95 35.95 -19.44
N ILE A 842 33.24 35.64 -19.54
CA ILE A 842 34.12 35.38 -18.41
C ILE A 842 35.38 36.23 -18.60
N ILE A 843 35.74 37.03 -17.62
CA ILE A 843 36.91 37.91 -17.62
C ILE A 843 37.83 37.46 -16.49
N VAL A 844 39.04 37.02 -16.80
CA VAL A 844 40.00 36.57 -15.79
C VAL A 844 41.21 37.48 -15.69
N ALA A 845 41.67 37.73 -14.47
CA ALA A 845 42.92 38.41 -14.17
C ALA A 845 43.80 37.49 -13.31
N PRO A 846 44.88 36.89 -13.85
CA PRO A 846 45.71 35.94 -13.14
C PRO A 846 46.65 36.64 -12.13
N ALA A 847 47.06 35.92 -11.10
CA ALA A 847 48.08 36.37 -10.14
C ALA A 847 49.51 36.07 -10.64
N GLN A 848 49.68 35.05 -11.48
CA GLN A 848 50.97 34.57 -11.99
C GLN A 848 50.99 34.47 -13.52
N ASN A 849 52.16 34.19 -14.11
CA ASN A 849 52.31 34.01 -15.56
C ASN A 849 52.20 32.52 -15.91
N GLU A 850 51.09 32.10 -16.52
CA GLU A 850 50.75 30.70 -16.77
C GLU A 850 50.14 30.51 -18.17
N SER A 851 50.05 29.27 -18.65
CA SER A 851 49.46 28.93 -19.95
C SER A 851 48.51 27.76 -19.76
N ILE A 852 47.22 27.99 -19.99
CA ILE A 852 46.15 27.05 -19.66
C ILE A 852 45.19 26.81 -20.82
N VAL A 853 44.48 25.69 -20.74
CA VAL A 853 43.29 25.40 -21.53
C VAL A 853 42.09 25.58 -20.63
N MET A 854 41.17 26.48 -21.00
CA MET A 854 39.91 26.70 -20.31
C MET A 854 38.74 26.20 -21.15
N ASN A 855 37.89 25.38 -20.54
CA ASN A 855 36.64 24.87 -21.08
C ASN A 855 35.47 25.54 -20.36
N VAL A 856 34.60 26.22 -21.10
CA VAL A 856 33.38 26.81 -20.58
C VAL A 856 32.19 26.06 -21.17
N THR A 857 31.45 25.34 -20.34
CA THR A 857 30.19 24.70 -20.69
C THR A 857 29.04 25.55 -20.17
N VAL A 858 28.06 25.85 -21.03
CA VAL A 858 26.78 26.47 -20.67
C VAL A 858 25.66 25.53 -21.11
N ALA A 859 24.72 25.19 -20.24
CA ALA A 859 23.57 24.34 -20.56
C ALA A 859 22.27 24.98 -20.05
N SER A 860 21.13 24.69 -20.68
CA SER A 860 19.82 25.15 -20.19
C SER A 860 19.41 24.43 -18.89
N ALA A 861 19.83 23.17 -18.73
CA ALA A 861 19.66 22.37 -17.52
C ALA A 861 21.00 21.69 -17.10
N VAL A 862 21.08 21.24 -15.84
CA VAL A 862 22.28 20.58 -15.28
C VAL A 862 22.61 19.27 -16.02
N GLU A 863 23.88 19.08 -16.37
CA GLU A 863 24.34 18.04 -17.32
C GLU A 863 24.48 16.61 -16.76
N ASN A 864 23.99 16.30 -15.54
CA ASN A 864 24.28 15.01 -14.90
C ASN A 864 23.24 14.58 -13.83
N GLU A 865 22.73 13.35 -13.93
CA GLU A 865 21.85 12.72 -12.92
C GLU A 865 22.63 12.19 -11.70
N SER A 866 23.94 11.96 -11.81
CA SER A 866 24.75 11.37 -10.73
C SER A 866 25.46 12.40 -9.83
N ALA A 867 25.35 13.70 -10.10
CA ALA A 867 26.03 14.73 -9.31
C ALA A 867 25.35 16.10 -9.41
N ARG A 868 24.48 16.40 -8.44
CA ARG A 868 24.11 17.71 -7.84
C ARG A 868 22.60 17.86 -7.63
N VAL A 869 22.24 18.44 -6.48
CA VAL A 869 20.86 18.81 -6.14
C VAL A 869 20.43 19.98 -7.04
N LYS A 870 19.23 19.88 -7.64
CA LYS A 870 18.62 21.00 -8.38
C LYS A 870 18.28 22.15 -7.44
N ILE A 871 18.45 23.38 -7.91
CA ILE A 871 18.24 24.60 -7.13
C ILE A 871 16.78 24.75 -6.66
N THR A 872 15.83 24.15 -7.38
CA THR A 872 14.37 24.13 -7.10
C THR A 872 13.99 23.78 -5.66
N GLY A 873 14.74 22.91 -4.98
CA GLY A 873 14.51 22.55 -3.57
C GLY A 873 14.71 23.69 -2.55
N SER A 874 15.16 24.88 -2.99
CA SER A 874 15.51 26.02 -2.13
C SER A 874 14.65 27.28 -2.35
N GLY A 875 13.59 27.22 -3.17
CA GLY A 875 12.75 28.37 -3.52
C GLY A 875 13.30 29.24 -4.67
N TYR A 876 14.14 28.66 -5.52
CA TYR A 876 14.72 29.30 -6.70
C TYR A 876 14.56 28.39 -7.93
N GLU A 877 14.33 28.95 -9.11
CA GLU A 877 14.34 28.21 -10.38
C GLU A 877 15.67 28.42 -11.10
N ASP A 878 16.32 27.37 -11.62
CA ASP A 878 17.52 27.51 -12.44
C ASP A 878 17.19 27.89 -13.89
N LEU A 879 17.89 28.90 -14.41
CA LEU A 879 17.71 29.44 -15.77
C LEU A 879 18.83 29.02 -16.73
N LYS A 880 20.07 28.92 -16.21
CA LYS A 880 21.26 28.47 -16.96
C LYS A 880 22.27 27.87 -16.00
N TYR A 881 22.81 26.71 -16.35
CA TYR A 881 23.96 26.10 -15.68
C TYR A 881 25.25 26.47 -16.43
N VAL A 882 26.30 26.84 -15.70
CA VAL A 882 27.62 27.20 -16.25
C VAL A 882 28.71 26.45 -15.48
N ARG A 883 29.45 25.58 -16.18
CA ARG A 883 30.65 24.91 -15.66
C ARG A 883 31.89 25.47 -16.33
N VAL A 884 32.89 25.85 -15.54
CA VAL A 884 34.16 26.34 -16.04
C VAL A 884 35.29 25.49 -15.48
N GLU A 885 36.02 24.83 -16.38
CA GLU A 885 37.05 23.86 -16.06
C GLU A 885 38.38 24.29 -16.69
N THR A 886 39.47 24.14 -15.95
CA THR A 886 40.84 24.35 -16.44
C THR A 886 41.64 23.06 -16.36
N ASN A 887 42.62 22.88 -17.25
CA ASN A 887 43.49 21.71 -17.26
C ASN A 887 44.43 21.63 -16.04
N GLU A 888 44.73 22.77 -15.41
CA GLU A 888 45.58 22.91 -14.22
C GLU A 888 44.92 23.90 -13.23
N THR A 889 45.35 23.88 -11.96
CA THR A 889 44.89 24.83 -10.93
C THR A 889 45.60 26.17 -11.13
N VAL A 890 44.83 27.27 -11.09
CA VAL A 890 45.30 28.62 -11.45
C VAL A 890 45.02 29.58 -10.30
N GLU A 891 46.03 30.37 -9.91
CA GLU A 891 45.83 31.48 -8.98
C GLU A 891 45.33 32.71 -9.73
N TYR A 892 44.08 33.11 -9.50
CA TYR A 892 43.52 34.35 -10.02
C TYR A 892 43.64 35.48 -9.00
N SER A 893 43.98 36.67 -9.47
CA SER A 893 43.80 37.90 -8.69
C SER A 893 42.32 38.22 -8.54
N TRP A 894 41.54 38.01 -9.61
CA TRP A 894 40.08 38.09 -9.64
C TRP A 894 39.52 37.55 -10.97
N VAL A 895 38.22 37.27 -10.99
CA VAL A 895 37.45 36.66 -12.09
C VAL A 895 36.07 37.31 -12.13
N ILE A 896 35.65 37.89 -13.26
CA ILE A 896 34.27 38.37 -13.47
C ILE A 896 33.52 37.39 -14.36
N LEU A 897 32.39 36.90 -13.86
CA LEU A 897 31.38 36.16 -14.63
C LEU A 897 30.28 37.16 -15.03
N ASN A 898 29.86 37.16 -16.29
CA ASN A 898 28.76 37.95 -16.84
C ASN A 898 27.79 36.98 -17.55
N LEU A 899 26.64 36.64 -16.95
CA LEU A 899 25.66 35.71 -17.52
C LEU A 899 24.39 36.43 -17.97
N THR A 900 23.96 36.21 -19.21
CA THR A 900 22.75 36.85 -19.75
C THR A 900 21.48 36.10 -19.37
N TYR A 901 20.35 36.81 -19.27
CA TYR A 901 18.99 36.26 -19.13
C TYR A 901 18.06 36.79 -20.23
N SER A 902 16.78 36.39 -20.20
CA SER A 902 15.75 36.81 -21.15
C SER A 902 14.58 37.48 -20.43
N ASP A 903 14.38 38.78 -20.68
CA ASP A 903 13.28 39.54 -20.07
C ASP A 903 11.92 38.98 -20.51
N GLU A 904 11.82 38.45 -21.72
CA GLU A 904 10.58 37.86 -22.21
C GLU A 904 10.22 36.58 -21.43
N MET A 905 11.22 35.80 -21.02
CA MET A 905 11.04 34.64 -20.14
C MET A 905 10.64 35.10 -18.72
N LEU A 906 11.38 36.03 -18.11
CA LEU A 906 11.07 36.54 -16.76
C LEU A 906 9.68 37.19 -16.70
N LYS A 907 9.31 37.96 -17.73
CA LYS A 907 8.00 38.61 -17.86
C LYS A 907 6.86 37.62 -18.09
N ARG A 908 7.10 36.50 -18.81
CA ARG A 908 6.10 35.41 -18.92
C ARG A 908 5.89 34.69 -17.59
N LEU A 909 6.92 34.62 -16.75
CA LEU A 909 6.87 34.03 -15.41
C LEU A 909 6.42 35.03 -14.32
N GLY A 910 6.21 36.32 -14.64
CA GLY A 910 5.86 37.35 -13.63
C GLY A 910 6.98 37.70 -12.64
N ILE A 911 8.22 37.25 -12.88
CA ILE A 911 9.36 37.38 -11.98
C ILE A 911 10.09 38.71 -12.22
N SER A 912 10.50 39.39 -11.14
CA SER A 912 11.35 40.60 -11.23
C SER A 912 12.77 40.28 -11.71
N GLU A 913 13.33 41.13 -12.59
CA GLU A 913 14.75 41.10 -12.95
C GLU A 913 15.68 41.26 -11.72
N ASN A 914 15.20 41.88 -10.64
CA ASN A 914 15.94 41.98 -9.38
C ASN A 914 16.09 40.63 -8.66
N ALA A 915 15.19 39.68 -8.92
CA ALA A 915 15.20 38.35 -8.33
C ALA A 915 16.20 37.39 -9.02
N VAL A 916 16.72 37.74 -10.19
CA VAL A 916 17.79 36.98 -10.87
C VAL A 916 19.07 37.09 -10.03
N THR A 917 19.72 35.98 -9.71
CA THR A 917 21.01 35.96 -9.01
C THR A 917 21.93 34.88 -9.55
N LEU A 918 23.20 34.96 -9.18
CA LEU A 918 24.20 33.96 -9.53
C LEU A 918 24.53 33.11 -8.30
N HIS A 919 24.24 31.82 -8.40
CA HIS A 919 24.68 30.84 -7.40
C HIS A 919 26.02 30.23 -7.81
N TYR A 920 26.78 29.82 -6.81
CA TYR A 920 28.03 29.06 -6.91
C TYR A 920 27.89 27.76 -6.13
N TRP A 921 28.46 26.67 -6.64
CA TRP A 921 28.46 25.38 -5.93
C TRP A 921 29.76 25.17 -5.16
N ASN A 922 29.66 25.00 -3.83
CA ASN A 922 30.81 24.81 -2.92
C ASN A 922 31.20 23.33 -2.68
N GLY A 923 30.76 22.42 -3.56
CA GLY A 923 30.90 20.97 -3.36
C GLY A 923 29.76 20.32 -2.59
N THR A 924 28.90 21.07 -1.88
CA THR A 924 27.83 20.53 -1.01
C THR A 924 26.47 21.18 -1.23
N GLU A 925 26.43 22.50 -1.45
CA GLU A 925 25.21 23.28 -1.65
C GLU A 925 25.41 24.44 -2.65
N TRP A 926 24.30 25.03 -3.10
CA TRP A 926 24.30 26.22 -3.95
C TRP A 926 24.23 27.50 -3.11
N ILE A 927 25.21 28.38 -3.30
CA ILE A 927 25.37 29.61 -2.50
C ILE A 927 25.13 30.84 -3.35
N ASP A 928 24.20 31.69 -2.93
CA ASP A 928 23.85 32.96 -3.57
C ASP A 928 24.97 33.99 -3.40
N LEU A 929 25.76 34.23 -4.46
CA LEU A 929 26.91 35.13 -4.44
C LEU A 929 26.52 36.58 -4.12
N SER A 930 25.28 36.98 -4.37
CA SER A 930 24.83 38.36 -4.12
C SER A 930 24.81 38.72 -2.62
N LYS A 931 24.76 37.71 -1.74
CA LYS A 931 24.71 37.88 -0.27
C LYS A 931 26.08 37.94 0.40
N HIS A 932 27.16 37.57 -0.30
CA HIS A 932 28.50 37.36 0.27
C HIS A 932 29.56 38.34 -0.24
N VAL A 933 29.16 39.48 -0.80
CA VAL A 933 30.09 40.49 -1.34
C VAL A 933 31.00 41.06 -0.25
N GLY A 934 32.31 40.85 -0.42
CA GLY A 934 33.36 41.19 0.53
C GLY A 934 33.81 40.03 1.43
N GLU A 935 33.19 38.85 1.31
CA GLU A 935 33.44 37.68 2.16
C GLU A 935 34.22 36.58 1.41
N THR A 936 34.86 35.70 2.20
CA THR A 936 35.49 34.46 1.72
C THR A 936 34.71 33.26 2.27
N ILE A 937 34.13 32.48 1.37
CA ILE A 937 33.22 31.38 1.65
C ILE A 937 34.04 30.07 1.65
N PRO A 938 33.91 29.20 2.67
CA PRO A 938 34.53 27.88 2.67
C PRO A 938 34.02 27.00 1.51
N ASP A 939 34.95 26.31 0.84
CA ASP A 939 34.67 25.43 -0.30
C ASP A 939 35.19 24.01 -0.04
N ASN A 940 34.37 23.00 -0.36
CA ASN A 940 34.74 21.59 -0.35
C ASN A 940 35.09 21.07 -1.77
N SER A 941 34.95 21.91 -2.81
CA SER A 941 35.35 21.61 -4.19
C SER A 941 36.88 21.68 -4.38
N PRO A 942 37.43 21.16 -5.50
CA PRO A 942 38.87 21.13 -5.73
C PRO A 942 39.51 22.51 -5.98
N TYR A 943 38.74 23.59 -6.03
CA TYR A 943 39.22 24.94 -6.34
C TYR A 943 39.52 25.80 -5.09
N GLY A 944 39.06 25.39 -3.91
CA GLY A 944 39.32 26.06 -2.65
C GLY A 944 38.44 27.29 -2.40
N ASN A 945 38.58 27.91 -1.23
CA ASN A 945 37.64 28.94 -0.75
C ASN A 945 37.46 30.11 -1.73
N ILE A 946 36.20 30.39 -2.10
CA ILE A 946 35.86 31.50 -2.99
C ILE A 946 35.75 32.82 -2.21
N THR A 947 36.41 33.87 -2.69
CA THR A 947 36.19 35.25 -2.22
C THR A 947 35.34 35.99 -3.22
N VAL A 948 34.27 36.65 -2.78
CA VAL A 948 33.39 37.44 -3.65
C VAL A 948 33.78 38.91 -3.56
N PHE A 949 34.50 39.43 -4.55
CA PHE A 949 34.94 40.83 -4.59
C PHE A 949 33.83 41.81 -4.98
N GLY A 950 32.77 41.34 -5.65
CA GLY A 950 31.67 42.18 -6.12
C GLY A 950 30.56 41.38 -6.76
N PHE A 951 29.37 41.96 -6.84
CA PHE A 951 28.22 41.41 -7.55
C PHE A 951 27.36 42.56 -8.08
N GLY A 952 26.67 42.36 -9.20
CA GLY A 952 25.71 43.33 -9.71
C GLY A 952 24.83 42.79 -10.84
N ARG A 953 23.91 43.64 -11.28
CA ARG A 953 22.91 43.36 -12.32
C ARG A 953 22.91 44.52 -13.31
N ASP A 954 22.84 44.22 -14.60
CA ASP A 954 22.61 45.19 -15.66
C ASP A 954 21.31 44.81 -16.38
N SER A 955 20.24 45.57 -16.12
CA SER A 955 18.91 45.44 -16.74
C SER A 955 18.74 46.28 -18.01
N VAL A 956 19.81 46.90 -18.52
CA VAL A 956 19.82 47.54 -19.84
C VAL A 956 20.38 46.58 -20.89
N HIS A 957 21.25 45.66 -20.47
CA HIS A 957 21.92 44.66 -21.30
C HIS A 957 21.63 43.21 -20.87
N ASN A 958 20.71 43.03 -19.93
CA ASN A 958 20.11 41.78 -19.48
C ASN A 958 21.14 40.74 -19.01
N TYR A 959 22.09 41.16 -18.15
CA TYR A 959 23.07 40.25 -17.55
C TYR A 959 23.26 40.46 -16.05
N VAL A 960 23.58 39.37 -15.36
CA VAL A 960 24.02 39.35 -13.96
C VAL A 960 25.53 39.13 -13.94
N TRP A 961 26.24 39.83 -13.06
CA TRP A 961 27.67 39.67 -12.91
C TRP A 961 28.14 39.43 -11.48
N ALA A 962 29.20 38.64 -11.34
CA ALA A 962 29.89 38.41 -10.07
C ALA A 962 31.40 38.47 -10.28
N ASN A 963 32.09 39.20 -9.41
CA ASN A 963 33.54 39.26 -9.33
C ASN A 963 34.01 38.37 -8.17
N VAL A 964 34.79 37.33 -8.44
CA VAL A 964 35.17 36.25 -7.52
C VAL A 964 36.67 35.90 -7.62
N SER A 965 37.20 35.07 -6.71
CA SER A 965 38.63 34.72 -6.68
C SER A 965 39.07 33.53 -7.53
N HIS A 966 38.15 32.74 -8.07
CA HIS A 966 38.46 31.65 -9.01
C HIS A 966 37.23 31.25 -9.82
N LEU A 967 37.42 30.30 -10.74
CA LEU A 967 36.38 29.66 -11.54
C LEU A 967 35.97 28.31 -10.94
N SER A 968 34.73 27.90 -11.20
CA SER A 968 34.11 26.64 -10.75
C SER A 968 32.78 26.46 -11.51
N GLU A 969 31.76 25.92 -10.84
CA GLU A 969 30.40 25.77 -11.34
C GLU A 969 29.44 26.80 -10.72
N TYR A 970 28.61 27.38 -11.58
CA TYR A 970 27.66 28.43 -11.28
C TYR A 970 26.31 28.14 -11.91
N ALA A 971 25.26 28.71 -11.33
CA ALA A 971 23.92 28.67 -11.90
C ALA A 971 23.31 30.07 -11.86
N LEU A 972 22.86 30.55 -13.01
CA LEU A 972 21.96 31.68 -13.09
C LEU A 972 20.58 31.19 -12.66
N ALA A 973 20.04 31.75 -11.59
CA ALA A 973 18.76 31.32 -11.03
C ALA A 973 17.91 32.52 -10.62
N VAL A 974 16.61 32.32 -10.46
CA VAL A 974 15.67 33.35 -9.97
C VAL A 974 15.08 32.94 -8.64
N LYS A 975 15.10 33.84 -7.65
CA LYS A 975 14.37 33.65 -6.40
C LYS A 975 12.89 33.83 -6.67
N LEU A 976 12.08 32.79 -6.49
CA LEU A 976 10.65 32.91 -6.73
C LEU A 976 9.99 33.73 -5.58
N PRO A 977 9.00 34.58 -5.87
CA PRO A 977 8.11 35.20 -4.87
C PRO A 977 7.50 34.22 -3.86
N ASP A 978 6.99 34.74 -2.73
CA ASP A 978 6.26 33.96 -1.73
C ASP A 978 5.33 34.90 -0.93
N LEU A 979 4.25 35.33 -1.58
CA LEU A 979 3.19 36.17 -1.05
C LEU A 979 2.40 35.42 0.01
N THR A 980 1.94 36.12 1.05
CA THR A 980 1.10 35.50 2.08
C THR A 980 0.28 36.54 2.82
N VAL A 981 -0.94 36.15 3.23
CA VAL A 981 -1.76 37.00 4.10
C VAL A 981 -1.36 36.81 5.55
N VAL A 982 -0.67 37.80 6.13
CA VAL A 982 -0.15 37.77 7.49
C VAL A 982 -1.23 38.06 8.54
N ASP A 983 -2.19 38.95 8.26
CA ASP A 983 -3.21 39.34 9.25
C ASP A 983 -4.48 39.93 8.59
N ILE A 984 -5.61 39.88 9.30
CA ILE A 984 -6.87 40.50 8.90
C ILE A 984 -7.52 41.14 10.14
N THR A 985 -7.77 42.45 10.09
CA THR A 985 -8.28 43.25 11.22
C THR A 985 -9.42 44.18 10.78
N PRO A 986 -10.27 44.72 11.67
CA PRO A 986 -10.38 44.44 13.10
C PRO A 986 -11.12 43.13 13.37
N THR A 987 -10.94 42.55 14.56
CA THR A 987 -11.69 41.35 15.02
C THR A 987 -13.08 41.68 15.59
N THR A 988 -13.45 42.96 15.67
CA THR A 988 -14.77 43.42 16.10
C THR A 988 -15.30 44.55 15.21
N ALA A 989 -16.62 44.58 15.04
CA ALA A 989 -17.34 45.58 14.24
C ALA A 989 -18.72 45.87 14.86
N TYR A 990 -19.47 46.84 14.32
CA TYR A 990 -20.80 47.21 14.83
C TYR A 990 -21.88 47.12 13.76
N THR A 991 -23.05 46.65 14.16
CA THR A 991 -24.18 46.40 13.26
C THR A 991 -24.65 47.71 12.64
N ASN A 992 -24.74 47.73 11.31
CA ASN A 992 -25.03 48.90 10.47
C ASN A 992 -24.00 50.04 10.52
N GLU A 993 -22.77 49.81 10.99
CA GLU A 993 -21.67 50.77 10.89
C GLU A 993 -20.60 50.31 9.90
N ASN A 994 -20.14 51.22 9.04
CA ASN A 994 -19.08 50.92 8.09
C ASN A 994 -17.74 50.68 8.80
N THR A 995 -17.19 49.49 8.60
CA THR A 995 -15.96 48.97 9.21
C THR A 995 -14.92 48.77 8.12
N ASN A 996 -13.72 49.33 8.29
CA ASN A 996 -12.62 49.08 7.36
C ASN A 996 -11.90 47.78 7.76
N VAL A 997 -12.05 46.73 6.94
CA VAL A 997 -11.29 45.48 7.09
C VAL A 997 -9.93 45.66 6.42
N ILE A 998 -8.86 45.61 7.22
CA ILE A 998 -7.47 45.76 6.78
C ILE A 998 -6.82 44.38 6.71
N VAL A 999 -6.45 43.98 5.50
CA VAL A 999 -5.68 42.77 5.18
C VAL A 999 -4.20 43.16 5.11
N LYS A 1000 -3.34 42.46 5.86
CA LYS A 1000 -1.88 42.60 5.79
C LYS A 1000 -1.31 41.48 4.95
N ILE A 1001 -0.56 41.84 3.91
CA ILE A 1001 0.13 40.93 3.01
C ILE A 1001 1.61 41.10 3.21
N LYS A 1002 2.37 40.01 3.19
CA LYS A 1002 3.83 40.02 3.19
C LYS A 1002 4.36 39.17 2.03
N ASN A 1003 5.52 39.53 1.51
CA ASN A 1003 6.32 38.66 0.65
C ASN A 1003 7.48 38.05 1.46
N LEU A 1004 7.65 36.73 1.39
CA LEU A 1004 8.71 35.96 2.03
C LEU A 1004 9.81 35.54 1.01
N GLY A 1005 9.51 35.64 -0.29
CA GLY A 1005 10.31 35.17 -1.42
C GLY A 1005 11.05 36.29 -2.14
N GLY A 1006 11.21 36.18 -3.45
CA GLY A 1006 11.80 37.21 -4.32
C GLY A 1006 10.85 38.39 -4.61
N ASP A 1007 11.40 39.52 -5.09
CA ASP A 1007 10.64 40.74 -5.39
C ASP A 1007 9.52 40.52 -6.43
N VAL A 1008 8.35 41.13 -6.19
CA VAL A 1008 7.23 41.20 -7.14
C VAL A 1008 7.06 42.64 -7.65
N ASP A 1009 7.22 42.83 -8.96
CA ASP A 1009 7.02 44.13 -9.63
C ASP A 1009 5.65 44.25 -10.32
N ALA A 1010 5.02 43.14 -10.69
CA ALA A 1010 3.70 43.12 -11.33
C ALA A 1010 2.58 43.48 -10.33
N SER A 1011 1.41 43.91 -10.84
CA SER A 1011 0.22 44.09 -10.03
C SER A 1011 -0.62 42.81 -9.97
N PHE A 1012 -1.06 42.46 -8.76
CA PHE A 1012 -1.86 41.27 -8.45
C PHE A 1012 -3.11 41.66 -7.65
N LYS A 1013 -4.11 40.77 -7.60
CA LYS A 1013 -5.37 41.05 -6.90
C LYS A 1013 -5.40 40.47 -5.50
N VAL A 1014 -6.01 41.23 -4.60
CA VAL A 1014 -6.33 40.82 -3.23
C VAL A 1014 -7.83 40.77 -3.11
N VAL A 1015 -8.38 39.62 -2.76
CA VAL A 1015 -9.82 39.39 -2.67
C VAL A 1015 -10.24 39.16 -1.23
N LEU A 1016 -11.35 39.78 -0.83
CA LEU A 1016 -11.98 39.55 0.47
C LEU A 1016 -13.28 38.75 0.30
N TYR A 1017 -13.45 37.72 1.12
CA TYR A 1017 -14.65 36.91 1.26
C TYR A 1017 -15.24 37.08 2.66
N ILE A 1018 -16.57 37.06 2.76
CA ILE A 1018 -17.30 37.20 4.03
C ILE A 1018 -18.35 36.08 4.12
N ASN A 1019 -18.22 35.20 5.12
CA ASN A 1019 -18.94 33.94 5.25
C ASN A 1019 -18.88 33.04 4.01
N GLY A 1020 -17.77 33.09 3.26
CA GLY A 1020 -17.59 32.30 2.03
C GLY A 1020 -18.11 32.98 0.75
N GLU A 1021 -18.87 34.07 0.86
CA GLU A 1021 -19.30 34.86 -0.32
C GLU A 1021 -18.22 35.88 -0.70
N PHE A 1022 -17.96 36.03 -2.01
CA PHE A 1022 -17.08 37.07 -2.55
C PHE A 1022 -17.63 38.46 -2.17
N TYR A 1023 -16.78 39.30 -1.57
CA TYR A 1023 -17.19 40.63 -1.10
C TYR A 1023 -16.68 41.76 -2.01
N ASP A 1024 -15.36 41.85 -2.19
CA ASP A 1024 -14.69 42.92 -2.94
C ASP A 1024 -13.27 42.46 -3.33
N ALA A 1025 -12.72 43.04 -4.40
CA ALA A 1025 -11.38 42.74 -4.91
C ALA A 1025 -10.60 44.03 -5.20
N LYS A 1026 -9.33 44.07 -4.79
CA LYS A 1026 -8.48 45.26 -4.95
C LYS A 1026 -7.13 44.89 -5.52
N GLU A 1027 -6.71 45.66 -6.52
CA GLU A 1027 -5.40 45.53 -7.15
C GLU A 1027 -4.32 46.17 -6.26
N LEU A 1028 -3.20 45.46 -6.08
CA LEU A 1028 -2.02 45.91 -5.37
C LEU A 1028 -0.83 45.92 -6.33
N SER A 1029 -0.11 47.04 -6.43
CA SER A 1029 1.06 47.17 -7.30
C SER A 1029 2.35 46.71 -6.60
N GLY A 1030 2.80 45.49 -6.91
CA GLY A 1030 4.04 44.87 -6.45
C GLY A 1030 4.18 44.71 -4.94
N ILE A 1031 5.22 44.02 -4.48
CA ILE A 1031 5.67 43.95 -3.08
C ILE A 1031 7.08 43.38 -3.00
N ARG A 1032 7.99 44.08 -2.33
CA ARG A 1032 9.40 43.65 -2.23
C ARG A 1032 9.61 42.49 -1.25
N GLU A 1033 10.71 41.78 -1.39
CA GLU A 1033 11.18 40.78 -0.44
C GLU A 1033 11.10 41.32 1.01
N GLY A 1034 10.37 40.61 1.86
CA GLY A 1034 10.15 40.97 3.26
C GLY A 1034 9.21 42.15 3.52
N GLU A 1035 8.78 42.90 2.50
CA GLU A 1035 7.85 44.04 2.63
C GLU A 1035 6.47 43.57 3.11
N VAL A 1036 5.79 44.42 3.88
CA VAL A 1036 4.40 44.21 4.32
C VAL A 1036 3.55 45.36 3.77
N LYS A 1037 2.47 45.04 3.05
CA LYS A 1037 1.48 46.00 2.54
C LYS A 1037 0.10 45.78 3.16
N GLU A 1038 -0.67 46.86 3.24
CA GLU A 1038 -2.02 46.88 3.83
C GLU A 1038 -3.07 47.23 2.79
N VAL A 1039 -4.07 46.37 2.61
CA VAL A 1039 -5.23 46.58 1.74
C VAL A 1039 -6.48 46.75 2.59
N GLN A 1040 -7.24 47.83 2.35
CA GLN A 1040 -8.42 48.18 3.12
C GLN A 1040 -9.71 47.97 2.33
N PHE A 1041 -10.63 47.17 2.85
CA PHE A 1041 -11.97 46.91 2.31
C PHE A 1041 -13.02 47.56 3.20
N SER A 1042 -14.08 48.12 2.62
CA SER A 1042 -15.10 48.88 3.37
C SER A 1042 -16.35 48.01 3.54
N TRP A 1043 -16.63 47.54 4.75
CA TRP A 1043 -17.68 46.56 5.03
C TRP A 1043 -18.68 47.04 6.09
N THR A 1044 -19.98 47.01 5.77
CA THR A 1044 -21.06 47.35 6.72
C THR A 1044 -21.87 46.10 7.08
N PRO A 1045 -21.65 45.47 8.25
CA PRO A 1045 -22.38 44.26 8.64
C PRO A 1045 -23.81 44.56 9.08
N LEU A 1046 -24.79 43.84 8.52
CA LEU A 1046 -26.22 44.10 8.74
C LEU A 1046 -26.82 43.37 9.95
N THR A 1047 -26.17 42.32 10.46
CA THR A 1047 -26.66 41.52 11.61
C THR A 1047 -25.58 41.33 12.68
N ASN A 1048 -25.98 41.39 13.95
CA ASN A 1048 -25.17 41.07 15.13
C ASN A 1048 -24.91 39.56 15.19
N LYS A 1049 -23.79 39.15 14.60
CA LYS A 1049 -23.24 37.78 14.62
C LYS A 1049 -21.74 37.84 14.36
N THR A 1050 -21.05 36.73 14.57
CA THR A 1050 -19.68 36.56 14.09
C THR A 1050 -19.71 36.22 12.59
N TYR A 1051 -18.83 36.86 11.81
CA TYR A 1051 -18.64 36.58 10.39
C TYR A 1051 -17.24 36.01 10.21
N THR A 1052 -17.13 34.93 9.46
CA THR A 1052 -15.85 34.42 8.96
C THR A 1052 -15.40 35.33 7.83
N VAL A 1053 -14.15 35.79 7.87
CA VAL A 1053 -13.59 36.68 6.84
C VAL A 1053 -12.30 36.07 6.34
N LYS A 1054 -12.27 35.76 5.04
CA LYS A 1054 -11.10 35.17 4.35
C LYS A 1054 -10.54 36.19 3.38
N ALA A 1055 -9.23 36.34 3.34
CA ALA A 1055 -8.56 37.09 2.30
C ALA A 1055 -7.59 36.18 1.54
N ILE A 1056 -7.50 36.40 0.23
CA ILE A 1056 -6.59 35.70 -0.68
C ILE A 1056 -5.77 36.79 -1.40
N VAL A 1057 -4.44 36.66 -1.39
CA VAL A 1057 -3.54 37.44 -2.23
C VAL A 1057 -3.19 36.65 -3.49
N ASP A 1058 -2.97 37.36 -4.59
CA ASP A 1058 -2.84 36.83 -5.96
C ASP A 1058 -3.89 35.77 -6.31
N TYR A 1059 -5.16 36.12 -6.07
CA TYR A 1059 -6.31 35.23 -6.28
C TYR A 1059 -6.39 34.62 -7.69
N ASP A 1060 -5.84 35.31 -8.70
CA ASP A 1060 -5.80 34.87 -10.09
C ASP A 1060 -4.48 34.21 -10.53
N GLY A 1061 -3.55 33.91 -9.61
CA GLY A 1061 -2.31 33.18 -9.88
C GLY A 1061 -1.48 33.82 -10.99
N THR A 1062 -1.33 35.15 -10.92
CA THR A 1062 -0.67 35.98 -11.95
C THR A 1062 0.82 36.18 -11.67
N ILE A 1063 1.27 35.89 -10.45
CA ILE A 1063 2.65 35.83 -10.01
C ILE A 1063 3.01 34.35 -9.89
N TYR A 1064 4.18 33.93 -10.40
CA TYR A 1064 4.67 32.57 -10.23
C TYR A 1064 5.50 32.47 -8.95
N GLU A 1065 5.04 31.69 -7.97
CA GLU A 1065 5.58 31.71 -6.61
C GLU A 1065 6.31 30.42 -6.22
N SER A 1066 7.20 30.52 -5.22
CA SER A 1066 7.85 29.35 -4.61
C SER A 1066 6.86 28.47 -3.84
N ASN A 1067 5.74 29.03 -3.36
CA ASN A 1067 4.75 28.31 -2.59
C ASN A 1067 3.34 28.94 -2.71
N GLU A 1068 2.65 28.64 -3.80
CA GLU A 1068 1.25 29.04 -4.05
C GLU A 1068 0.24 28.73 -2.90
N ASN A 1069 0.60 27.88 -1.94
CA ASN A 1069 -0.31 27.34 -0.92
C ASN A 1069 -0.47 28.23 0.34
N ASN A 1070 0.34 29.28 0.53
CA ASN A 1070 0.26 30.17 1.70
C ASN A 1070 -0.39 31.54 1.38
N ASN A 1071 -0.96 31.68 0.18
CA ASN A 1071 -1.58 32.89 -0.37
C ASN A 1071 -2.94 33.27 0.28
N GLU A 1072 -3.43 32.53 1.27
CA GLU A 1072 -4.71 32.80 1.91
C GLU A 1072 -4.69 32.77 3.44
N LYS A 1073 -5.61 33.53 4.05
CA LYS A 1073 -5.86 33.50 5.49
C LYS A 1073 -7.32 33.73 5.82
N THR A 1074 -7.80 33.00 6.83
CA THR A 1074 -9.15 33.15 7.38
C THR A 1074 -9.10 33.64 8.83
N THR A 1075 -9.98 34.57 9.18
CA THR A 1075 -10.20 35.10 10.53
C THR A 1075 -11.70 35.17 10.86
N THR A 1076 -12.05 35.66 12.04
CA THR A 1076 -13.44 35.99 12.39
C THR A 1076 -13.57 37.43 12.90
N ILE A 1077 -14.64 38.10 12.49
CA ILE A 1077 -15.00 39.44 12.97
C ILE A 1077 -16.35 39.35 13.71
N SER A 1078 -16.35 39.68 15.00
CA SER A 1078 -17.56 39.66 15.83
C SER A 1078 -18.30 40.99 15.76
N VAL A 1079 -19.51 40.99 15.21
CA VAL A 1079 -20.33 42.20 15.02
C VAL A 1079 -21.30 42.36 16.18
N MET A 1080 -21.31 43.52 16.83
CA MET A 1080 -22.18 43.80 18.00
C MET A 1080 -23.23 44.89 17.71
N ASN A 1081 -24.35 44.88 18.45
CA ASN A 1081 -25.32 45.99 18.43
C ASN A 1081 -24.79 47.21 19.20
N LYS A 1082 -25.14 48.42 18.75
CA LYS A 1082 -24.73 49.68 19.37
C LYS A 1082 -25.77 50.17 20.37
N GLU A 1083 -25.52 49.97 21.66
CA GLU A 1083 -26.38 50.47 22.75
C GLU A 1083 -26.07 51.93 23.15
N ALA A 1084 -27.05 52.60 23.76
CA ALA A 1084 -26.97 54.02 24.08
C ALA A 1084 -26.27 54.30 25.43
N THR A 1085 -25.16 55.03 25.38
CA THR A 1085 -24.55 55.83 26.47
C THR A 1085 -24.42 55.19 27.86
N GLY A 1086 -23.25 54.60 28.15
CA GLY A 1086 -22.75 54.26 29.48
C GLY A 1086 -21.22 54.07 29.46
N GLN A 1087 -20.50 54.48 30.50
CA GLN A 1087 -19.02 54.60 30.45
C GLN A 1087 -18.25 53.29 30.72
N VAL A 1088 -17.25 53.05 29.86
CA VAL A 1088 -15.91 52.46 30.12
C VAL A 1088 -15.81 51.12 30.88
N SER A 1089 -15.34 50.07 30.18
CA SER A 1089 -14.07 49.40 30.53
C SER A 1089 -13.56 48.49 29.40
N GLN A 1090 -12.25 48.49 29.16
CA GLN A 1090 -11.57 47.53 28.30
C GLN A 1090 -11.49 46.15 28.98
N LYS A 1091 -11.36 45.07 28.21
CA LYS A 1091 -10.91 43.77 28.75
C LYS A 1091 -9.59 43.34 28.12
N GLU A 1092 -8.54 43.56 28.88
CA GLU A 1092 -7.16 43.17 28.58
C GLU A 1092 -7.00 41.64 28.54
N ARG A 1093 -5.87 41.16 28.01
CA ARG A 1093 -5.44 39.77 28.22
C ARG A 1093 -5.42 39.49 29.71
N SER A 1094 -6.08 38.42 30.15
CA SER A 1094 -6.19 38.06 31.56
C SER A 1094 -4.80 37.86 32.18
N ILE A 1095 -4.38 38.82 33.01
CA ILE A 1095 -3.19 38.75 33.87
C ILE A 1095 -3.16 37.45 34.68
N THR A 1096 -4.33 36.94 35.07
CA THR A 1096 -4.50 35.62 35.71
C THR A 1096 -3.90 34.49 34.88
N ALA A 1097 -4.17 34.45 33.58
CA ALA A 1097 -3.66 33.39 32.69
C ALA A 1097 -2.14 33.50 32.51
N ILE A 1098 -1.61 34.72 32.40
CA ILE A 1098 -0.16 34.96 32.24
C ILE A 1098 0.59 34.58 33.54
N ASN A 1099 0.06 34.96 34.70
CA ASN A 1099 0.58 34.53 36.01
C ASN A 1099 0.55 33.00 36.17
N PHE A 1100 -0.53 32.36 35.73
CA PHE A 1100 -0.68 30.90 35.78
C PHE A 1100 0.33 30.17 34.90
N LEU A 1101 0.59 30.67 33.68
CA LEU A 1101 1.61 30.11 32.79
C LEU A 1101 3.02 30.23 33.40
N TYR A 1102 3.42 31.39 33.94
CA TYR A 1102 4.72 31.52 34.59
C TYR A 1102 4.83 30.69 35.88
N TYR A 1103 3.75 30.54 36.65
CA TYR A 1103 3.71 29.67 37.83
C TYR A 1103 3.91 28.19 37.47
N ILE A 1104 3.17 27.65 36.49
CA ILE A 1104 3.33 26.26 36.06
C ILE A 1104 4.71 26.03 35.42
N GLY A 1105 5.17 26.96 34.59
CA GLY A 1105 6.51 26.90 33.99
C GLY A 1105 7.61 26.84 35.06
N TYR A 1106 7.52 27.68 36.09
CA TYR A 1106 8.46 27.66 37.22
C TYR A 1106 8.41 26.34 37.98
N LYS A 1107 7.21 25.81 38.27
CA LYS A 1107 7.06 24.54 39.00
C LYS A 1107 7.70 23.36 38.24
N ARG A 1108 7.42 23.23 36.94
CA ARG A 1108 8.01 22.17 36.09
C ARG A 1108 9.54 22.30 35.99
N LEU A 1109 10.06 23.50 35.74
CA LEU A 1109 11.50 23.71 35.67
C LEU A 1109 12.21 23.51 37.02
N SER A 1110 11.52 23.67 38.15
CA SER A 1110 12.14 23.42 39.47
C SER A 1110 12.28 21.94 39.77
N GLU A 1111 11.37 21.10 39.26
CA GLU A 1111 11.48 19.65 39.36
C GLU A 1111 12.62 19.16 38.45
N ARG A 1112 12.65 19.66 37.20
CA ARG A 1112 13.73 19.37 36.24
C ARG A 1112 15.12 19.84 36.72
N PHE A 1113 15.21 21.02 37.34
CA PHE A 1113 16.48 21.51 37.92
C PHE A 1113 17.01 20.56 39.00
N ASN A 1114 16.14 20.05 39.89
CA ASN A 1114 16.56 19.17 40.97
C ASN A 1114 17.06 17.80 40.45
N GLU A 1115 16.38 17.25 39.44
CA GLU A 1115 16.79 16.03 38.74
C GLU A 1115 18.18 16.19 38.11
N LEU A 1116 18.35 17.25 37.29
CA LEU A 1116 19.60 17.53 36.60
C LEU A 1116 20.74 17.86 37.57
N TYR A 1117 20.49 18.66 38.60
CA TYR A 1117 21.53 19.01 39.57
C TYR A 1117 22.03 17.77 40.33
N GLY A 1118 21.14 16.84 40.70
CA GLY A 1118 21.53 15.55 41.25
C GLY A 1118 22.44 14.78 40.30
N LYS A 1119 22.04 14.67 39.02
CA LYS A 1119 22.83 14.01 37.97
C LYS A 1119 24.18 14.68 37.72
N SER A 1120 24.24 16.02 37.70
CA SER A 1120 25.47 16.80 37.54
C SER A 1120 26.45 16.59 38.68
N VAL A 1121 25.95 16.40 39.92
CA VAL A 1121 26.80 16.05 41.08
C VAL A 1121 27.30 14.61 40.98
N GLU A 1122 26.47 13.65 40.53
CA GLU A 1122 26.87 12.25 40.34
C GLU A 1122 27.97 12.07 39.29
N ILE A 1123 27.89 12.79 38.16
CA ILE A 1123 28.89 12.72 37.08
C ILE A 1123 30.11 13.64 37.32
N GLY A 1124 30.13 14.41 38.42
CA GLY A 1124 31.27 15.21 38.83
C GLY A 1124 31.49 16.50 38.02
N ILE A 1125 30.43 17.17 37.57
CA ILE A 1125 30.51 18.52 36.99
C ILE A 1125 31.26 19.45 37.94
N ASP A 1126 32.03 20.38 37.37
CA ASP A 1126 32.87 21.27 38.16
C ASP A 1126 32.05 22.15 39.12
N ASN A 1127 32.64 22.43 40.28
CA ASN A 1127 31.95 23.14 41.35
C ASN A 1127 31.73 24.63 41.04
N GLU A 1128 32.36 25.22 40.02
CA GLU A 1128 32.13 26.62 39.65
C GLU A 1128 30.85 26.72 38.78
N THR A 1129 30.68 25.84 37.79
CA THR A 1129 29.45 25.69 37.00
C THR A 1129 28.24 25.33 37.87
N LEU A 1130 28.40 24.39 38.81
CA LEU A 1130 27.32 24.03 39.76
C LEU A 1130 26.92 25.22 40.66
N GLN A 1131 27.89 26.03 41.09
CA GLN A 1131 27.61 27.24 41.88
C GLN A 1131 26.95 28.35 41.04
N GLU A 1132 27.30 28.50 39.76
CA GLU A 1132 26.57 29.44 38.88
C GLU A 1132 25.13 28.99 38.64
N ALA A 1133 24.88 27.70 38.40
CA ALA A 1133 23.53 27.14 38.29
C ALA A 1133 22.71 27.36 39.58
N ILE A 1134 23.29 27.08 40.76
CA ILE A 1134 22.68 27.37 42.07
C ILE A 1134 22.35 28.87 42.21
N LYS A 1135 23.26 29.76 41.84
CA LYS A 1135 23.04 31.22 41.96
C LYS A 1135 21.80 31.68 41.19
N TYR A 1136 21.56 31.18 39.98
CA TYR A 1136 20.33 31.50 39.24
C TYR A 1136 19.09 30.80 39.83
N LYS A 1137 19.24 29.59 40.41
CA LYS A 1137 18.18 28.91 41.18
C LYS A 1137 17.75 29.70 42.42
N GLU A 1138 18.70 30.24 43.18
CA GLU A 1138 18.45 31.07 44.36
C GLU A 1138 17.77 32.40 44.00
N LEU A 1139 18.26 33.10 42.97
CA LEU A 1139 17.60 34.30 42.42
C LEU A 1139 16.18 34.01 41.93
N ALA A 1140 15.96 32.83 41.37
CA ALA A 1140 14.62 32.40 40.95
C ALA A 1140 13.69 32.17 42.16
N GLU A 1141 14.20 31.61 43.26
CA GLU A 1141 13.45 31.40 44.50
C GLU A 1141 13.21 32.71 45.28
N GLU A 1142 14.13 33.67 45.23
CA GLU A 1142 13.95 35.01 45.78
C GLU A 1142 12.79 35.73 45.08
N HIS A 1143 12.82 35.81 43.74
CA HIS A 1143 11.71 36.37 42.98
C HIS A 1143 10.40 35.58 43.13
N TYR A 1144 10.46 34.27 43.33
CA TYR A 1144 9.24 33.49 43.65
C TYR A 1144 8.68 33.83 45.04
N LYS A 1145 9.55 34.09 46.03
CA LYS A 1145 9.13 34.58 47.37
C LYS A 1145 8.56 36.01 47.31
N GLU A 1146 9.14 36.92 46.52
CA GLU A 1146 8.55 38.25 46.24
C GLU A 1146 7.11 38.14 45.70
N ALA A 1147 6.83 37.15 44.84
CA ALA A 1147 5.46 36.87 44.39
C ALA A 1147 4.56 36.31 45.52
N GLN A 1148 5.12 35.55 46.46
CA GLN A 1148 4.39 34.99 47.61
C GLN A 1148 4.10 35.99 48.74
N GLU A 1149 4.77 37.15 48.80
CA GLU A 1149 4.45 38.20 49.78
C GLU A 1149 3.01 38.72 49.65
N TYR A 1150 2.45 38.62 48.45
CA TYR A 1150 1.05 38.95 48.15
C TYR A 1150 0.07 37.81 48.50
N GLY A 1151 0.55 36.74 49.14
CA GLY A 1151 -0.19 35.54 49.52
C GLY A 1151 0.09 34.33 48.61
N PRO A 1152 -0.54 33.16 48.87
CA PRO A 1152 -0.31 31.95 48.08
C PRO A 1152 -0.61 32.19 46.59
N ILE A 1153 0.34 31.83 45.71
CA ILE A 1153 0.31 32.28 44.31
C ILE A 1153 -0.96 31.83 43.56
N ILE A 1154 -1.40 30.57 43.70
CA ILE A 1154 -2.66 30.11 43.07
C ILE A 1154 -3.89 30.87 43.60
N ALA A 1155 -3.93 31.22 44.89
CA ALA A 1155 -5.02 31.98 45.46
C ALA A 1155 -5.01 33.46 45.04
N ASN A 1156 -3.82 33.99 44.70
CA ASN A 1156 -3.62 35.38 44.26
C ASN A 1156 -3.26 35.48 42.78
N ILE A 1157 -3.62 34.46 41.99
CA ILE A 1157 -3.14 34.30 40.62
C ILE A 1157 -3.61 35.44 39.70
N SER A 1158 -4.70 36.12 40.04
CA SER A 1158 -5.23 37.30 39.36
C SER A 1158 -4.56 38.63 39.73
N ASN A 1159 -3.63 38.65 40.69
CA ASN A 1159 -2.95 39.86 41.14
C ASN A 1159 -1.88 40.31 40.14
N VAL A 1160 -2.01 41.51 39.56
CA VAL A 1160 -1.02 42.01 38.58
C VAL A 1160 0.37 42.21 39.17
N LYS A 1161 0.48 42.44 40.49
CA LYS A 1161 1.78 42.68 41.13
C LYS A 1161 2.68 41.45 41.17
N ILE A 1162 2.12 40.25 41.11
CA ILE A 1162 2.93 39.02 41.12
C ILE A 1162 3.50 38.66 39.74
N LEU A 1163 3.07 39.31 38.65
CA LEU A 1163 3.47 38.99 37.28
C LEU A 1163 4.97 39.20 37.02
N ALA A 1164 5.49 40.36 37.40
CA ALA A 1164 6.91 40.67 37.24
C ALA A 1164 7.83 39.73 38.03
N PRO A 1165 7.61 39.48 39.36
CA PRO A 1165 8.40 38.51 40.10
C PRO A 1165 8.23 37.07 39.60
N LEU A 1166 7.01 36.59 39.28
CA LEU A 1166 6.83 35.25 38.69
C LEU A 1166 7.56 35.05 37.36
N ARG A 1167 7.50 36.05 36.46
CA ARG A 1167 8.21 35.99 35.18
C ARG A 1167 9.73 35.96 35.38
N LYS A 1168 10.26 36.75 36.32
CA LYS A 1168 11.69 36.71 36.68
C LYS A 1168 12.09 35.39 37.31
N ALA A 1169 11.26 34.84 38.19
CA ALA A 1169 11.48 33.52 38.80
C ALA A 1169 11.58 32.44 37.71
N TYR A 1170 10.62 32.40 36.80
CA TYR A 1170 10.63 31.48 35.66
C TYR A 1170 11.88 31.62 34.77
N LEU A 1171 12.25 32.85 34.38
CA LEU A 1171 13.37 33.08 33.47
C LEU A 1171 14.73 32.74 34.09
N ASN A 1172 14.97 33.08 35.36
CA ASN A 1172 16.20 32.70 36.05
C ASN A 1172 16.29 31.19 36.25
N LEU A 1173 15.17 30.53 36.57
CA LEU A 1173 15.13 29.08 36.72
C LEU A 1173 15.36 28.34 35.39
N LYS A 1174 14.83 28.87 34.27
CA LYS A 1174 15.12 28.34 32.94
C LYS A 1174 16.62 28.42 32.63
N LYS A 1175 17.26 29.56 32.92
CA LYS A 1175 18.71 29.73 32.74
C LYS A 1175 19.52 28.78 33.64
N ALA A 1176 19.07 28.55 34.87
CA ALA A 1176 19.70 27.60 35.79
C ALA A 1176 19.64 26.15 35.27
N VAL A 1177 18.52 25.76 34.64
CA VAL A 1177 18.37 24.47 33.94
C VAL A 1177 19.26 24.40 32.70
N GLU A 1178 19.24 25.42 31.83
CA GLU A 1178 20.06 25.47 30.61
C GLU A 1178 21.56 25.34 30.90
N ILE A 1179 22.07 25.92 32.00
CA ILE A 1179 23.47 25.75 32.43
C ILE A 1179 23.77 24.28 32.76
N LEU A 1180 22.89 23.59 33.49
CA LEU A 1180 23.10 22.18 33.86
C LEU A 1180 22.93 21.24 32.68
N GLU A 1181 21.95 21.46 31.79
CA GLU A 1181 21.75 20.64 30.59
C GLU A 1181 22.95 20.76 29.64
N ASN A 1182 23.45 21.98 29.40
CA ASN A 1182 24.66 22.21 28.60
C ASN A 1182 25.92 21.63 29.26
N ALA A 1183 26.03 21.68 30.60
CA ALA A 1183 27.15 21.07 31.32
C ALA A 1183 27.13 19.54 31.19
N ILE A 1184 25.98 18.90 31.40
CA ILE A 1184 25.79 17.44 31.26
C ILE A 1184 26.01 16.97 29.81
N SER A 1185 25.65 17.78 28.80
CA SER A 1185 25.91 17.42 27.40
C SER A 1185 27.37 17.62 26.96
N SER A 1186 28.19 18.27 27.78
CA SER A 1186 29.59 18.60 27.49
C SER A 1186 30.59 17.81 28.34
N SER A 1187 30.11 16.90 29.19
CA SER A 1187 30.86 16.10 30.17
C SER A 1187 30.80 14.60 29.87
#